data_AF-A0A518HAA6-F1
#
_entry.id   AF-A0A518HAA6-F1
#
_cell.length_a   1.000
_cell.length_b   1.000
_cell.length_c   1.000
_cell.angle_alpha   90.00
_cell.angle_beta   90.00
_cell.angle_gamma   90.00
#
_symmetry.space_group_name_H-M   'P 1'
#
loop_
_entity.id
_entity.type
_entity.pdbx_description
1 polymer ?
#
loop_
_entity_poly.entity_id
_entity_poly.type
_entity_poly.pdbx_seq_one_letter_code
_entity_poly.pdbx_strand_id
1 'polypeptide(L)'
;MRRPGATIDPRPDSPASPSARPLPSIAPLLALAAIASGAAPTDDPPAPEGGRNRLGAETSPYLLQHAGNPVHWFPWGPEAFEEAKARDKPVFLSIGYRSCYWCHVMERECFEDEAIAAQLNEHFVCIKVDREERPDVDQIYMTALQGISGGAGGWPMSMFLAPDGRPFYGGTYFPPEPRDGMPSFPQLLDAIQAAWLDRRDEVLNDATQLTAYVRRVSDVGLALEAVPIDRRLPMAGLEALASQFDPEFGGFGFDPDQPKRPKFPEPVNLAFLLDQHRRGRSPVGAVPGPREMTLETLDHLSRGGIRDHLAGGYHRYSTDRAWAVPHFEKMLYDNAQLVPVFLRAHELTDDPRWAAEARATLDFVSSAMRGPDGGFASSLDAESDGEEGMPYVWTREEVKALLGDEASYALFATAYGLDREPNFEGGRYVLLRPEPPGPEAVALGLAPEQVEDRLAPLRTTLLDAREARAQPFLDDTVLTSWNGLMLGAFADASRALDAPQYLEIAEQTADFLLGRLRDADGRLLRSYRSGVARLPGYLEDYAFFIDGLLRIHEATGDPIRLDEARSLADRMIADFADDDRGGFFFTAADHESLVARVKEPYDDALPGPNAVAIRDLIALHRLTGEASYLDVAGDALEAFAPAIGRSPGSAPMMLLAVDEYLDARSEPGAAQADAEPAPAFSPGRLATPAGPGQGGQPAAGRPIVSAEAGGPDRPVRPGSPFEVRVALTIADPYHLNANPAGAANLIPTTLALPDDSPAELVEVSYPDPVRKALAGQEAPIPLFEGTATLTARLLLADDAPAGPLTLTLRLRYQACDDRSCLAPANLEVPVRLDVAPADPGT
;
A
#
# COMPACT_ATOMS: atom_id res chain seq x y z
N MET A 1 47.02 -20.05 -17.56
CA MET A 1 46.03 -19.37 -18.42
C MET A 1 45.17 -18.50 -17.52
N ARG A 2 45.01 -17.22 -17.89
CA ARG A 2 44.49 -16.12 -17.06
C ARG A 2 42.98 -16.26 -16.80
N ARG A 3 42.56 -16.04 -15.55
CA ARG A 3 41.18 -15.71 -15.14
C ARG A 3 40.96 -14.20 -15.30
N PRO A 4 39.76 -13.71 -15.67
CA PRO A 4 39.41 -12.31 -15.48
C PRO A 4 38.89 -12.11 -14.05
N GLY A 5 39.46 -11.13 -13.35
CA GLY A 5 39.03 -10.70 -12.03
C GLY A 5 38.05 -9.55 -12.13
N ALA A 6 36.98 -9.62 -11.35
CA ALA A 6 36.18 -8.48 -10.95
C ALA A 6 36.45 -8.26 -9.45
N THR A 7 37.20 -7.21 -9.13
CA THR A 7 37.35 -6.69 -7.78
C THR A 7 36.09 -5.91 -7.42
N ILE A 8 35.31 -6.43 -6.48
CA ILE A 8 34.20 -5.73 -5.84
C ILE A 8 34.80 -4.94 -4.66
N ASP A 9 34.56 -3.63 -4.65
CA ASP A 9 34.99 -2.69 -3.61
C ASP A 9 34.14 -2.91 -2.33
N PRO A 10 34.75 -3.13 -1.15
CA PRO A 10 34.01 -3.41 0.08
C PRO A 10 33.62 -2.11 0.79
N ARG A 11 32.64 -1.39 0.24
CA ARG A 11 31.84 -0.41 0.98
C ARG A 11 30.42 -0.38 0.42
N PRO A 12 29.42 -0.90 1.13
CA PRO A 12 28.06 -0.44 0.91
C PRO A 12 27.90 0.88 1.69
N ASP A 13 27.78 1.99 0.95
CA ASP A 13 27.14 3.19 1.49
C ASP A 13 25.73 2.82 1.95
N SER A 14 25.33 3.34 3.11
CA SER A 14 24.00 3.18 3.75
C SER A 14 22.86 3.29 2.73
N PRO A 15 21.73 2.56 2.92
CA PRO A 15 20.62 2.62 1.99
C PRO A 15 20.11 4.06 1.85
N ALA A 16 20.21 4.58 0.63
CA ALA A 16 19.70 5.89 0.27
C ALA A 16 18.18 5.93 0.49
N SER A 17 17.70 6.98 1.18
CA SER A 17 16.30 7.37 1.20
C SER A 17 15.75 7.41 -0.23
N PRO A 18 14.46 7.08 -0.46
CA PRO A 18 13.87 7.12 -1.80
C PRO A 18 14.04 8.53 -2.38
N SER A 19 14.87 8.62 -3.42
CA SER A 19 15.21 9.88 -4.05
C SER A 19 13.98 10.44 -4.77
N ALA A 20 13.55 11.65 -4.39
CA ALA A 20 12.63 12.42 -5.21
C ALA A 20 13.29 12.70 -6.57
N ARG A 21 12.64 12.29 -7.66
CA ARG A 21 13.02 12.73 -9.01
C ARG A 21 12.83 14.24 -9.12
N PRO A 22 13.63 14.95 -9.96
CA PRO A 22 13.53 16.39 -10.08
C PRO A 22 12.15 16.80 -10.59
N LEU A 23 11.51 17.71 -9.85
CA LEU A 23 10.21 18.31 -10.15
C LEU A 23 10.18 18.95 -11.56
N PRO A 24 9.07 18.87 -12.31
CA PRO A 24 8.82 19.81 -13.40
C PRO A 24 8.53 21.20 -12.80
N SER A 25 9.53 22.09 -12.92
CA SER A 25 9.54 23.54 -12.68
C SER A 25 8.83 24.07 -11.41
N ILE A 26 9.57 24.12 -10.30
CA ILE A 26 9.48 25.23 -9.34
C ILE A 26 10.88 25.83 -9.21
N ALA A 27 11.21 26.73 -10.13
CA ALA A 27 12.23 27.76 -9.99
C ALA A 27 11.78 28.95 -10.84
N PRO A 28 11.77 30.19 -10.29
CA PRO A 28 12.85 30.72 -9.50
C PRO A 28 12.41 31.20 -8.11
N LEU A 29 12.89 30.51 -7.07
CA LEU A 29 12.81 30.96 -5.67
C LEU A 29 14.17 31.06 -4.99
N LEU A 30 15.25 30.88 -5.75
CA LEU A 30 16.61 31.02 -5.25
C LEU A 30 17.36 32.03 -6.11
N ALA A 31 17.27 33.31 -5.73
CA ALA A 31 18.23 34.32 -6.13
C ALA A 31 18.39 35.38 -5.02
N LEU A 32 19.62 35.44 -4.50
CA LEU A 32 20.21 36.39 -3.54
C LEU A 32 19.80 36.31 -2.07
N ALA A 33 20.73 35.84 -1.23
CA ALA A 33 21.42 36.69 -0.27
C ALA A 33 22.65 35.98 0.33
N ALA A 34 23.84 36.58 0.16
CA ALA A 34 25.00 36.33 1.00
C ALA A 34 25.88 37.60 1.04
N ILE A 35 26.07 38.16 2.24
CA ILE A 35 27.35 38.48 2.93
C ILE A 35 27.02 39.24 4.24
N ALA A 36 27.64 38.78 5.33
CA ALA A 36 27.57 39.19 6.76
C ALA A 36 28.11 40.63 7.04
N SER A 37 28.12 41.25 8.24
CA SER A 37 27.99 40.87 9.66
C SER A 37 27.91 42.14 10.55
N GLY A 38 27.33 42.02 11.77
CA GLY A 38 27.83 42.69 12.99
C GLY A 38 26.92 43.68 13.75
N ALA A 39 26.46 43.30 14.95
CA ALA A 39 26.43 44.10 16.19
C ALA A 39 25.93 43.26 17.40
N ALA A 40 26.39 43.63 18.61
CA ALA A 40 26.37 42.89 19.88
C ALA A 40 24.99 42.85 20.60
N PRO A 41 24.83 42.06 21.70
CA PRO A 41 23.53 41.69 22.24
C PRO A 41 22.94 42.82 23.09
N THR A 42 21.63 43.05 22.94
CA THR A 42 20.85 43.89 23.85
C THR A 42 19.72 43.06 24.42
N ASP A 43 19.68 43.00 25.75
CA ASP A 43 18.73 42.31 26.63
C ASP A 43 17.40 41.91 25.98
N ASP A 44 17.18 40.60 25.87
CA ASP A 44 15.90 40.02 25.49
C ASP A 44 14.82 40.38 26.52
N PRO A 45 13.64 40.85 26.09
CA PRO A 45 12.49 40.93 26.98
C PRO A 45 12.09 39.51 27.40
N PRO A 46 11.52 39.32 28.60
CA PRO A 46 11.14 37.99 29.07
C PRO A 46 10.11 37.39 28.11
N ALA A 47 10.36 36.14 27.68
CA ALA A 47 9.47 35.39 26.82
C ALA A 47 8.05 35.33 27.42
N PRO A 48 6.99 35.54 26.61
CA PRO A 48 5.62 35.43 27.09
C PRO A 48 5.34 33.99 27.54
N GLU A 49 4.72 33.84 28.72
CA GLU A 49 4.19 32.57 29.25
C GLU A 49 3.13 32.01 28.27
N GLY A 50 3.54 31.17 27.31
CA GLY A 50 2.62 30.62 26.30
C GLY A 50 3.17 29.51 25.40
N GLY A 51 4.32 28.92 25.72
CA GLY A 51 4.93 27.85 24.93
C GLY A 51 5.46 26.76 25.83
N ARG A 52 4.69 25.69 26.03
CA ARG A 52 5.17 24.45 26.64
C ARG A 52 4.67 23.29 25.79
N ASN A 53 5.50 22.27 25.66
CA ASN A 53 5.13 20.99 25.08
C ASN A 53 3.94 20.40 25.86
N ARG A 54 2.88 20.00 25.16
CA ARG A 54 1.60 19.54 25.74
C ARG A 54 1.45 18.01 25.74
N LEU A 55 2.39 17.27 25.14
CA LEU A 55 2.24 15.82 24.95
C LEU A 55 2.34 15.01 26.25
N GLY A 56 2.83 15.60 27.35
CA GLY A 56 2.93 14.92 28.64
C GLY A 56 1.59 14.48 29.28
N ALA A 57 0.46 14.89 28.72
CA ALA A 57 -0.89 14.44 29.13
C ALA A 57 -1.47 13.33 28.24
N GLU A 58 -0.79 12.95 27.17
CA GLU A 58 -1.24 11.92 26.24
C GLU A 58 -1.02 10.50 26.79
N THR A 59 -1.69 9.51 26.21
CA THR A 59 -1.53 8.09 26.56
C THR A 59 -0.65 7.32 25.57
N SER A 60 -0.63 7.74 24.31
CA SER A 60 0.18 7.14 23.24
C SER A 60 1.67 7.14 23.63
N PRO A 61 2.35 5.99 23.58
CA PRO A 61 3.79 5.92 23.79
C PRO A 61 4.57 6.79 22.80
N TYR A 62 4.13 6.89 21.55
CA TYR A 62 4.76 7.74 20.54
C TYR A 62 4.68 9.22 20.91
N LEU A 63 3.51 9.71 21.35
CA LEU A 63 3.37 11.10 21.77
C LEU A 63 4.15 11.39 23.06
N LEU A 64 4.11 10.46 24.02
CA LEU A 64 4.82 10.58 25.29
C LEU A 64 6.35 10.58 25.12
N GLN A 65 6.89 9.86 24.13
CA GLN A 65 8.30 9.91 23.77
C GLN A 65 8.75 11.34 23.49
N HIS A 66 7.94 12.10 22.75
CA HIS A 66 8.23 13.48 22.38
C HIS A 66 7.89 14.51 23.46
N ALA A 67 7.38 14.11 24.64
CA ALA A 67 6.94 15.05 25.68
C ALA A 67 8.10 15.85 26.32
N GLY A 68 9.34 15.34 26.21
CA GLY A 68 10.55 16.00 26.69
C GLY A 68 11.17 16.98 25.70
N ASN A 69 10.74 16.98 24.43
CA ASN A 69 11.42 17.71 23.36
C ASN A 69 11.26 19.23 23.55
N PRO A 70 12.27 20.03 23.16
CA PRO A 70 12.21 21.50 23.21
C PRO A 70 11.14 22.10 22.28
N VAL A 71 10.69 21.36 21.27
CA VAL A 71 9.57 21.76 20.41
C VAL A 71 8.27 21.82 21.22
N HIS A 72 7.50 22.89 21.07
CA HIS A 72 6.23 23.13 21.72
C HIS A 72 5.10 22.37 21.02
N TRP A 73 5.15 21.04 21.11
CA TRP A 73 4.16 20.18 20.48
C TRP A 73 2.76 20.34 21.07
N PHE A 74 1.78 20.38 20.19
CA PHE A 74 0.37 20.11 20.46
C PHE A 74 0.02 18.68 20.01
N PRO A 75 -0.85 17.97 20.73
CA PRO A 75 -1.59 16.87 20.13
C PRO A 75 -2.53 17.41 19.04
N TRP A 76 -2.96 16.54 18.12
CA TRP A 76 -3.98 16.93 17.14
C TRP A 76 -5.31 17.28 17.82
N GLY A 77 -5.82 18.48 17.54
CA GLY A 77 -7.15 18.88 17.97
C GLY A 77 -7.43 20.37 17.78
N PRO A 78 -8.66 20.82 18.12
CA PRO A 78 -9.10 22.19 17.90
C PRO A 78 -8.19 23.26 18.52
N GLU A 79 -7.63 23.00 19.71
CA GLU A 79 -6.74 23.94 20.42
C GLU A 79 -5.54 24.35 19.54
N ALA A 80 -4.92 23.39 18.83
CA ALA A 80 -3.76 23.66 17.99
C ALA A 80 -4.11 24.56 16.79
N PHE A 81 -5.26 24.32 16.14
CA PHE A 81 -5.70 25.10 14.99
C PHE A 81 -6.25 26.47 15.39
N GLU A 82 -6.89 26.57 16.55
CA GLU A 82 -7.29 27.86 17.14
C GLU A 82 -6.06 28.70 17.46
N GLU A 83 -5.01 28.10 18.02
CA GLU A 83 -3.74 28.77 18.27
C GLU A 83 -3.07 29.22 16.95
N ALA A 84 -3.03 28.35 15.93
CA ALA A 84 -2.46 28.69 14.63
C ALA A 84 -3.17 29.90 14.01
N LYS A 85 -4.50 29.97 14.11
CA LYS A 85 -5.31 31.11 13.66
C LYS A 85 -5.07 32.36 14.50
N ALA A 86 -5.02 32.23 15.83
CA ALA A 86 -4.82 33.35 16.74
C ALA A 86 -3.45 34.02 16.56
N ARG A 87 -2.42 33.21 16.29
CA ARG A 87 -1.04 33.67 16.07
C ARG A 87 -0.73 34.00 14.59
N ASP A 88 -1.66 33.71 13.69
CA ASP A 88 -1.49 33.83 12.24
C ASP A 88 -0.25 33.09 11.68
N LYS A 89 -0.01 31.88 12.20
CA LYS A 89 1.15 31.05 11.85
C LYS A 89 0.73 29.79 11.09
N PRO A 90 1.53 29.33 10.11
CA PRO A 90 1.34 28.02 9.52
C PRO A 90 1.53 26.90 10.56
N VAL A 91 1.00 25.72 10.27
CA VAL A 91 1.16 24.53 11.09
C VAL A 91 2.28 23.66 10.52
N PHE A 92 3.18 23.20 11.39
CA PHE A 92 4.05 22.08 11.10
C PHE A 92 3.46 20.81 11.72
N LEU A 93 3.04 19.86 10.88
CA LEU A 93 2.44 18.60 11.28
C LEU A 93 3.46 17.47 11.09
N SER A 94 3.79 16.77 12.17
CA SER A 94 4.65 15.58 12.17
C SER A 94 3.84 14.34 12.57
N ILE A 95 3.72 13.38 11.65
CA ILE A 95 3.02 12.10 11.87
C ILE A 95 4.02 10.94 11.88
N GLY A 96 3.86 10.03 12.83
CA GLY A 96 4.63 8.80 12.95
C GLY A 96 4.00 7.83 13.93
N TYR A 97 4.76 6.84 14.39
CA TYR A 97 4.35 5.82 15.36
C TYR A 97 5.57 5.29 16.11
N ARG A 98 5.36 4.59 17.23
CA ARG A 98 6.41 4.30 18.21
C ARG A 98 7.53 3.39 17.69
N SER A 99 7.23 2.42 16.83
CA SER A 99 8.25 1.47 16.33
C SER A 99 9.01 1.94 15.09
N CYS A 100 8.65 3.12 14.56
CA CYS A 100 9.23 3.70 13.35
C CYS A 100 10.68 4.17 13.54
N TYR A 101 11.65 3.43 12.98
CA TYR A 101 13.07 3.79 13.06
C TYR A 101 13.37 5.23 12.58
N TRP A 102 12.93 5.60 11.38
CA TRP A 102 13.21 6.93 10.82
C TRP A 102 12.55 8.06 11.61
N CYS A 103 11.49 7.76 12.38
CA CYS A 103 10.86 8.73 13.26
C CYS A 103 11.76 9.05 14.46
N HIS A 104 12.45 8.05 15.01
CA HIS A 104 13.47 8.24 16.06
C HIS A 104 14.70 8.98 15.55
N VAL A 105 15.13 8.68 14.32
CA VAL A 105 16.24 9.41 13.68
C VAL A 105 15.89 10.89 13.56
N MET A 106 14.72 11.22 13.01
CA MET A 106 14.26 12.61 12.88
C MET A 106 14.11 13.30 14.25
N GLU A 107 13.69 12.57 15.28
CA GLU A 107 13.63 13.10 16.64
C GLU A 107 14.99 13.54 17.13
N ARG A 108 15.95 12.61 17.20
CA ARG A 108 17.28 12.86 17.78
C ARG A 108 18.04 13.93 17.01
N GLU A 109 17.91 13.93 15.69
CA GLU A 109 18.68 14.81 14.82
C GLU A 109 18.05 16.20 14.66
N CYS A 110 16.72 16.33 14.77
CA CYS A 110 16.02 17.59 14.51
C CYS A 110 15.16 18.09 15.66
N PHE A 111 14.35 17.24 16.31
CA PHE A 111 13.37 17.70 17.30
C PHE A 111 13.94 17.85 18.71
N GLU A 112 15.07 17.20 19.01
CA GLU A 112 15.83 17.38 20.25
C GLU A 112 16.85 18.54 20.16
N ASP A 113 17.17 19.02 18.96
CA ASP A 113 18.09 20.14 18.77
C ASP A 113 17.41 21.48 19.15
N GLU A 114 17.98 22.15 20.14
CA GLU A 114 17.45 23.41 20.70
C GLU A 114 17.35 24.54 19.66
N ALA A 115 18.27 24.62 18.69
CA ALA A 115 18.26 25.67 17.68
C ALA A 115 17.17 25.43 16.64
N ILE A 116 17.04 24.19 16.16
CA ILE A 116 15.98 23.79 15.23
C ILE A 116 14.60 23.92 15.90
N ALA A 117 14.50 23.50 17.17
CA ALA A 117 13.28 23.63 17.94
C ALA A 117 12.89 25.10 18.19
N ALA A 118 13.85 25.98 18.46
CA ALA A 118 13.59 27.42 18.57
C ALA A 118 12.99 27.99 17.29
N GLN A 119 13.55 27.63 16.12
CA GLN A 119 13.05 28.06 14.81
C GLN A 119 11.61 27.54 14.55
N LEU A 120 11.34 26.27 14.86
CA LEU A 120 10.01 25.68 14.78
C LEU A 120 9.01 26.45 15.66
N ASN A 121 9.35 26.64 16.93
CA ASN A 121 8.51 27.31 17.93
C ASN A 121 8.24 28.78 17.58
N GLU A 122 9.21 29.45 16.95
CA GLU A 122 9.09 30.83 16.54
C GLU A 122 8.17 30.98 15.32
N HIS A 123 8.20 30.06 14.35
CA HIS A 123 7.57 30.28 13.06
C HIS A 123 6.29 29.46 12.83
N PHE A 124 6.09 28.38 13.58
CA PHE A 124 5.01 27.43 13.35
C PHE A 124 4.20 27.16 14.63
N VAL A 125 2.98 26.65 14.45
CA VAL A 125 2.33 25.83 15.47
C VAL A 125 2.63 24.37 15.16
N CYS A 126 3.31 23.68 16.07
CA CYS A 126 3.79 22.32 15.85
C CYS A 126 2.78 21.29 16.39
N ILE A 127 2.31 20.39 15.54
CA ILE A 127 1.38 19.31 15.88
C ILE A 127 2.07 17.96 15.71
N LYS A 128 1.97 17.10 16.73
CA LYS A 128 2.45 15.72 16.69
C LYS A 128 1.28 14.74 16.66
N VAL A 129 1.34 13.74 15.78
CA VAL A 129 0.28 12.74 15.61
C VAL A 129 0.85 11.34 15.63
N ASP A 130 0.24 10.48 16.44
CA ASP A 130 0.40 9.04 16.35
C ASP A 130 -0.61 8.49 15.34
N ARG A 131 -0.10 7.89 14.25
CA ARG A 131 -0.95 7.30 13.21
C ARG A 131 -1.72 6.07 13.68
N GLU A 132 -1.26 5.38 14.73
CA GLU A 132 -1.95 4.19 15.25
C GLU A 132 -3.25 4.57 15.97
N GLU A 133 -3.23 5.72 16.65
CA GLU A 133 -4.41 6.32 17.29
C GLU A 133 -5.25 7.16 16.31
N ARG A 134 -4.63 7.84 15.33
CA ARG A 134 -5.29 8.74 14.36
C ARG A 134 -5.01 8.37 12.90
N PRO A 135 -5.40 7.16 12.45
CA PRO A 135 -5.21 6.73 11.05
C PRO A 135 -5.99 7.60 10.06
N ASP A 136 -7.08 8.24 10.48
CA ASP A 136 -7.86 9.18 9.68
C ASP A 136 -7.05 10.42 9.26
N VAL A 137 -6.25 10.95 10.17
CA VAL A 137 -5.35 12.08 9.90
C VAL A 137 -4.20 11.62 9.00
N ASP A 138 -3.61 10.48 9.32
CA ASP A 138 -2.51 9.87 8.54
C ASP A 138 -2.88 9.67 7.06
N GLN A 139 -4.01 9.02 6.77
CA GLN A 139 -4.45 8.71 5.40
C GLN A 139 -4.62 9.98 4.54
N ILE A 140 -5.23 11.02 5.09
CA ILE A 140 -5.46 12.29 4.40
C ILE A 140 -4.14 12.95 4.00
N TYR A 141 -3.21 13.05 4.96
CA TYR A 141 -1.96 13.76 4.72
C TYR A 141 -0.95 12.91 3.94
N MET A 142 -1.02 11.58 4.04
CA MET A 142 -0.28 10.68 3.17
C MET A 142 -0.75 10.81 1.71
N THR A 143 -2.06 10.90 1.48
CA THR A 143 -2.62 11.17 0.15
C THR A 143 -2.11 12.51 -0.40
N ALA A 144 -2.07 13.55 0.44
CA ALA A 144 -1.52 14.84 0.07
C ALA A 144 -0.02 14.75 -0.28
N LEU A 145 0.77 14.04 0.53
CA LEU A 145 2.20 13.84 0.32
C LEU A 145 2.49 13.08 -0.99
N GLN A 146 1.75 12.01 -1.27
CA GLN A 146 1.85 11.27 -2.53
C GLN A 146 1.49 12.15 -3.72
N GLY A 147 0.51 13.05 -3.58
CA GLY A 147 0.18 14.06 -4.58
C GLY A 147 1.33 15.03 -4.86
N ILE A 148 2.07 15.44 -3.83
CA ILE A 148 3.25 16.33 -3.94
C ILE A 148 4.43 15.61 -4.59
N SER A 149 4.69 14.36 -4.19
CA SER A 149 5.90 13.61 -4.56
C SER A 149 5.76 12.82 -5.88
N GLY A 150 4.55 12.75 -6.44
CA GLY A 150 4.25 11.91 -7.61
C GLY A 150 4.10 10.42 -7.29
N GLY A 151 3.68 10.09 -6.06
CA GLY A 151 3.31 8.73 -5.64
C GLY A 151 4.16 8.14 -4.51
N ALA A 152 5.24 8.80 -4.11
CA ALA A 152 6.07 8.36 -2.98
C ALA A 152 5.52 8.87 -1.64
N GLY A 153 5.68 8.09 -0.58
CA GLY A 153 5.27 8.45 0.77
C GLY A 153 6.02 7.62 1.81
N GLY A 154 5.79 7.93 3.08
CA GLY A 154 6.37 7.19 4.19
C GLY A 154 6.43 8.00 5.47
N TRP A 155 6.95 7.37 6.52
CA TRP A 155 7.13 8.00 7.83
C TRP A 155 8.63 8.14 8.15
N PRO A 156 9.05 9.17 8.90
CA PRO A 156 8.23 10.24 9.48
C PRO A 156 7.61 11.11 8.38
N MET A 157 6.37 11.52 8.57
CA MET A 157 5.68 12.39 7.63
C MET A 157 5.69 13.83 8.15
N SER A 158 6.26 14.74 7.36
CA SER A 158 6.52 16.14 7.72
C SER A 158 5.72 17.05 6.79
N MET A 159 4.60 17.59 7.26
CA MET A 159 3.65 18.37 6.46
C MET A 159 3.55 19.82 6.94
N PHE A 160 3.31 20.74 6.00
CA PHE A 160 3.07 22.15 6.28
C PHE A 160 1.65 22.53 5.85
N LEU A 161 0.90 23.09 6.80
CA LEU A 161 -0.53 23.38 6.62
C LEU A 161 -0.83 24.86 6.87
N ALA A 162 -1.84 25.36 6.18
CA ALA A 162 -2.46 26.62 6.54
C ALA A 162 -3.11 26.52 7.94
N PRO A 163 -3.40 27.65 8.64
CA PRO A 163 -4.01 27.64 9.97
C PRO A 163 -5.39 26.93 10.05
N ASP A 164 -6.03 26.67 8.91
CA ASP A 164 -7.28 25.94 8.80
C ASP A 164 -7.12 24.43 8.50
N GLY A 165 -5.88 23.93 8.49
CA GLY A 165 -5.55 22.51 8.31
C GLY A 165 -5.33 22.08 6.86
N ARG A 166 -5.50 22.96 5.87
CA ARG A 166 -5.25 22.61 4.46
C ARG A 166 -3.74 22.43 4.18
N PRO A 167 -3.29 21.28 3.64
CA PRO A 167 -1.87 21.05 3.34
C PRO A 167 -1.44 21.84 2.12
N PHE A 168 -0.23 22.40 2.14
CA PHE A 168 0.36 23.09 0.98
C PHE A 168 1.77 22.61 0.61
N TYR A 169 2.49 21.96 1.52
CA TYR A 169 3.79 21.36 1.25
C TYR A 169 4.06 20.19 2.19
N GLY A 170 5.01 19.31 1.85
CA GLY A 170 5.42 18.21 2.72
C GLY A 170 6.51 17.33 2.14
N GLY A 171 7.04 16.47 3.00
CA GLY A 171 8.04 15.46 2.70
C GLY A 171 8.07 14.39 3.79
N THR A 172 9.04 13.48 3.70
CA THR A 172 9.25 12.47 4.75
C THR A 172 10.29 12.96 5.77
N TYR A 173 11.49 12.41 5.72
CA TYR A 173 12.63 12.81 6.53
C TYR A 173 13.38 13.99 5.89
N PHE A 174 13.77 14.97 6.71
CA PHE A 174 14.61 16.10 6.31
C PHE A 174 15.85 16.15 7.20
N PRO A 175 17.07 16.13 6.65
CA PRO A 175 18.29 16.07 7.45
C PRO A 175 18.57 17.41 8.15
N PRO A 176 19.26 17.42 9.30
CA PRO A 176 19.63 18.67 9.99
C PRO A 176 20.64 19.50 9.20
N GLU A 177 21.41 18.86 8.34
CA GLU A 177 22.43 19.47 7.48
C GLU A 177 22.18 19.09 6.00
N PRO A 178 22.61 19.92 5.02
CA PRO A 178 22.37 19.62 3.61
C PRO A 178 23.04 18.31 3.18
N ARG A 179 22.30 17.44 2.51
CA ARG A 179 22.79 16.11 2.11
C ARG A 179 22.19 15.69 0.76
N ASP A 180 23.03 15.14 -0.11
CA ASP A 180 22.61 14.54 -1.39
C ASP A 180 21.74 15.46 -2.27
N GLY A 181 22.02 16.78 -2.23
CA GLY A 181 21.25 17.79 -2.96
C GLY A 181 19.93 18.22 -2.31
N MET A 182 19.55 17.62 -1.17
CA MET A 182 18.42 18.05 -0.36
C MET A 182 18.82 19.22 0.55
N PRO A 183 17.96 20.25 0.70
CA PRO A 183 18.17 21.28 1.69
C PRO A 183 18.10 20.68 3.10
N SER A 184 18.80 21.31 4.03
CA SER A 184 18.62 20.99 5.45
C SER A 184 17.23 21.38 5.94
N PHE A 185 16.78 20.76 7.03
CA PHE A 185 15.51 21.07 7.66
C PHE A 185 15.42 22.56 8.06
N PRO A 186 16.44 23.18 8.68
CA PRO A 186 16.43 24.64 8.95
C PRO A 186 16.25 25.51 7.70
N GLN A 187 16.94 25.18 6.60
CA GLN A 187 16.79 25.91 5.34
C GLN A 187 15.38 25.78 4.75
N LEU A 188 14.76 24.61 4.90
CA LEU A 188 13.38 24.40 4.49
C LEU A 188 12.42 25.24 5.35
N LEU A 189 12.60 25.26 6.67
CA LEU A 189 11.79 26.06 7.59
C LEU A 189 11.84 27.55 7.25
N ASP A 190 13.04 28.10 6.98
CA ASP A 190 13.22 29.48 6.52
C ASP A 190 12.49 29.74 5.19
N ALA A 191 12.60 28.83 4.23
CA ALA A 191 11.96 28.98 2.93
C ALA A 191 10.42 28.97 3.02
N ILE A 192 9.85 28.11 3.86
CA ILE A 192 8.41 28.04 4.11
C ILE A 192 7.92 29.31 4.83
N GLN A 193 8.67 29.79 5.83
CA GLN A 193 8.33 31.01 6.53
C GLN A 193 8.35 32.23 5.59
N ALA A 194 9.40 32.38 4.78
CA ALA A 194 9.49 33.46 3.79
C ALA A 194 8.33 33.39 2.78
N ALA A 195 7.96 32.18 2.32
CA ALA A 195 6.79 32.01 1.46
C ALA A 195 5.49 32.43 2.14
N TRP A 196 5.31 32.12 3.43
CA TRP A 196 4.13 32.50 4.20
C TRP A 196 4.00 34.02 4.37
N LEU A 197 5.12 34.72 4.60
CA LEU A 197 5.13 36.17 4.80
C LEU A 197 5.01 36.95 3.49
N ASP A 198 5.78 36.57 2.47
CA ASP A 198 5.94 37.37 1.26
C ASP A 198 5.00 36.96 0.11
N ARG A 199 4.54 35.69 0.10
CA ARG A 199 3.79 35.08 -1.02
C ARG A 199 2.61 34.25 -0.54
N ARG A 200 1.91 34.76 0.47
CA ARG A 200 0.78 34.09 1.14
C ARG A 200 -0.31 33.63 0.17
N ASP A 201 -0.64 34.42 -0.83
CA ASP A 201 -1.68 34.08 -1.81
C ASP A 201 -1.30 32.85 -2.65
N GLU A 202 -0.01 32.68 -2.99
CA GLU A 202 0.50 31.47 -3.67
C GLU A 202 0.35 30.25 -2.76
N VAL A 203 0.78 30.36 -1.50
CA VAL A 203 0.66 29.28 -0.51
C VAL A 203 -0.80 28.84 -0.31
N LEU A 204 -1.73 29.79 -0.21
CA LEU A 204 -3.15 29.49 -0.04
C LEU A 204 -3.78 28.91 -1.32
N ASN A 205 -3.29 29.28 -2.51
CA ASN A 205 -3.69 28.65 -3.75
C ASN A 205 -3.23 27.19 -3.79
N ASP A 206 -1.97 26.92 -3.47
CA ASP A 206 -1.43 25.55 -3.40
C ASP A 206 -2.19 24.70 -2.39
N ALA A 207 -2.51 25.28 -1.22
CA ALA A 207 -3.34 24.65 -0.21
C ALA A 207 -4.73 24.25 -0.75
N THR A 208 -5.33 25.11 -1.57
CA THR A 208 -6.63 24.89 -2.20
C THR A 208 -6.56 23.79 -3.24
N GLN A 209 -5.55 23.80 -4.11
CA GLN A 209 -5.37 22.79 -5.16
C GLN A 209 -5.10 21.41 -4.56
N LEU A 210 -4.22 21.32 -3.57
CA LEU A 210 -3.88 20.05 -2.93
C LEU A 210 -5.06 19.49 -2.14
N THR A 211 -5.83 20.33 -1.44
CA THR A 211 -7.07 19.90 -0.79
C THR A 211 -8.10 19.37 -1.78
N ALA A 212 -8.25 20.03 -2.95
CA ALA A 212 -9.15 19.58 -4.00
C ALA A 212 -8.69 18.26 -4.63
N TYR A 213 -7.37 18.04 -4.74
CA TYR A 213 -6.79 16.76 -5.15
C TYR A 213 -7.13 15.65 -4.16
N VAL A 214 -6.84 15.84 -2.86
CA VAL A 214 -7.15 14.86 -1.81
C VAL A 214 -8.63 14.49 -1.84
N ARG A 215 -9.53 15.48 -1.87
CA ARG A 215 -10.98 15.22 -1.98
C ARG A 215 -11.37 14.41 -3.21
N ARG A 216 -10.74 14.66 -4.35
CA ARG A 216 -11.03 13.96 -5.61
C ARG A 216 -10.56 12.50 -5.58
N VAL A 217 -9.38 12.25 -5.01
CA VAL A 217 -8.82 10.89 -4.91
C VAL A 217 -9.58 10.06 -3.87
N SER A 218 -9.96 10.69 -2.75
CA SER A 218 -10.72 10.04 -1.68
C SER A 218 -12.20 9.79 -2.03
N ASP A 219 -12.72 10.46 -3.05
CA ASP A 219 -14.10 10.29 -3.52
C ASP A 219 -14.19 9.23 -4.62
N VAL A 220 -14.21 7.97 -4.18
CA VAL A 220 -14.15 6.78 -5.05
C VAL A 220 -15.42 6.61 -5.93
N GLY A 221 -16.52 7.29 -5.58
CA GLY A 221 -17.82 7.19 -6.26
C GLY A 221 -18.01 8.13 -7.46
N LEU A 222 -16.99 8.89 -7.88
CA LEU A 222 -17.06 9.83 -9.01
C LEU A 222 -16.85 9.21 -10.41
N ALA A 223 -16.72 7.88 -10.51
CA ALA A 223 -16.51 7.22 -11.80
C ALA A 223 -17.83 7.13 -12.60
N LEU A 224 -17.85 7.75 -13.79
CA LEU A 224 -19.01 7.74 -14.71
C LEU A 224 -19.15 6.43 -15.51
N GLU A 225 -18.16 5.54 -15.45
CA GLU A 225 -18.17 4.27 -16.18
C GLU A 225 -18.60 3.13 -15.26
N ALA A 226 -19.75 2.54 -15.56
CA ALA A 226 -20.23 1.35 -14.86
C ALA A 226 -19.32 0.16 -15.19
N VAL A 227 -18.55 -0.28 -14.20
CA VAL A 227 -17.78 -1.52 -14.29
C VAL A 227 -18.63 -2.65 -13.71
N PRO A 228 -19.01 -3.67 -14.50
CA PRO A 228 -19.84 -4.75 -13.99
C PRO A 228 -19.06 -5.60 -12.97
N ILE A 229 -19.73 -5.96 -11.88
CA ILE A 229 -19.22 -6.93 -10.92
C ILE A 229 -19.32 -8.32 -11.54
N ASP A 230 -18.22 -8.80 -12.11
CA ASP A 230 -18.12 -10.15 -12.64
C ASP A 230 -16.73 -10.76 -12.44
N ARG A 231 -16.58 -12.02 -12.84
CA ARG A 231 -15.35 -12.81 -12.63
C ARG A 231 -14.14 -12.30 -13.42
N ARG A 232 -14.30 -11.33 -14.32
CA ARG A 232 -13.17 -10.69 -15.02
C ARG A 232 -12.35 -9.82 -14.07
N LEU A 233 -12.97 -9.24 -13.04
CA LEU A 233 -12.28 -8.42 -12.04
C LEU A 233 -11.25 -9.24 -11.24
N PRO A 234 -11.62 -10.34 -10.55
CA PRO A 234 -10.64 -11.22 -9.90
C PRO A 234 -9.59 -11.78 -10.86
N MET A 235 -9.98 -12.18 -12.07
CA MET A 235 -9.00 -12.62 -13.07
C MET A 235 -7.99 -11.54 -13.41
N ALA A 236 -8.40 -10.27 -13.56
CA ALA A 236 -7.48 -9.16 -13.80
C ALA A 236 -6.51 -8.93 -12.63
N GLY A 237 -6.96 -9.12 -11.38
CA GLY A 237 -6.07 -9.07 -10.21
C GLY A 237 -5.06 -10.21 -10.18
N LEU A 238 -5.49 -11.42 -10.53
CA LEU A 238 -4.59 -12.57 -10.65
C LEU A 238 -3.49 -12.33 -11.71
N GLU A 239 -3.85 -11.76 -12.87
CA GLU A 239 -2.86 -11.39 -13.90
C GLU A 239 -1.92 -10.28 -13.41
N ALA A 240 -2.46 -9.28 -12.71
CA ALA A 240 -1.66 -8.18 -12.18
C ALA A 240 -0.64 -8.65 -11.14
N LEU A 241 -1.02 -9.56 -10.23
CA LEU A 241 -0.09 -10.14 -9.26
C LEU A 241 0.95 -11.05 -9.93
N ALA A 242 0.53 -11.88 -10.91
CA ALA A 242 1.46 -12.72 -11.66
C ALA A 242 2.54 -11.89 -12.38
N SER A 243 2.19 -10.69 -12.87
CA SER A 243 3.13 -9.77 -13.53
C SER A 243 4.13 -9.10 -12.57
N GLN A 244 3.79 -9.01 -11.28
CA GLN A 244 4.62 -8.38 -10.25
C GLN A 244 5.41 -9.38 -9.41
N PHE A 245 5.12 -10.68 -9.57
CA PHE A 245 5.73 -11.74 -8.80
C PHE A 245 7.23 -11.86 -9.09
N ASP A 246 8.01 -12.03 -8.02
CA ASP A 246 9.44 -12.25 -8.06
C ASP A 246 9.73 -13.77 -8.04
N PRO A 247 10.09 -14.39 -9.16
CA PRO A 247 10.30 -15.84 -9.24
C PRO A 247 11.60 -16.32 -8.60
N GLU A 248 12.49 -15.42 -8.18
CA GLU A 248 13.79 -15.79 -7.60
C GLU A 248 13.78 -15.75 -6.07
N PHE A 249 12.99 -14.85 -5.49
CA PHE A 249 12.92 -14.68 -4.04
C PHE A 249 11.48 -14.69 -3.49
N GLY A 250 10.47 -14.99 -4.33
CA GLY A 250 9.05 -14.89 -3.95
C GLY A 250 8.61 -13.44 -3.66
N GLY A 251 7.35 -13.22 -3.32
CA GLY A 251 6.78 -11.88 -3.09
C GLY A 251 6.55 -11.07 -4.36
N PHE A 252 6.22 -9.79 -4.20
CA PHE A 252 5.76 -8.94 -5.29
C PHE A 252 6.46 -7.57 -5.31
N GLY A 253 6.29 -6.85 -6.42
CA GLY A 253 6.72 -5.45 -6.54
C GLY A 253 8.21 -5.24 -6.78
N PHE A 254 8.96 -6.30 -7.14
CA PHE A 254 10.35 -6.17 -7.55
C PHE A 254 10.48 -5.41 -8.86
N ASP A 255 11.32 -4.37 -8.86
CA ASP A 255 11.66 -3.57 -10.03
C ASP A 255 13.18 -3.65 -10.27
N PRO A 256 13.65 -4.20 -11.40
CA PRO A 256 15.07 -4.28 -11.70
C PRO A 256 15.73 -2.91 -11.85
N ASP A 257 14.97 -1.86 -12.17
CA ASP A 257 15.46 -0.48 -12.23
C ASP A 257 15.57 0.16 -10.84
N GLN A 258 14.89 -0.42 -9.84
CA GLN A 258 14.92 0.02 -8.43
C GLN A 258 15.18 -1.17 -7.47
N PRO A 259 16.35 -1.83 -7.58
CA PRO A 259 16.62 -3.09 -6.87
C PRO A 259 16.77 -2.94 -5.36
N LYS A 260 16.78 -1.71 -4.83
CA LYS A 260 16.95 -1.38 -3.41
C LYS A 260 15.64 -0.98 -2.71
N ARG A 261 14.49 -1.38 -3.25
CA ARG A 261 13.18 -1.11 -2.63
C ARG A 261 12.93 -2.08 -1.47
N PRO A 262 12.40 -1.61 -0.32
CA PRO A 262 11.96 -2.50 0.74
C PRO A 262 10.90 -3.49 0.27
N LYS A 263 10.89 -4.69 0.85
CA LYS A 263 9.99 -5.78 0.48
C LYS A 263 9.11 -6.19 1.65
N PHE A 264 7.79 -6.14 1.44
CA PHE A 264 6.78 -6.44 2.46
C PHE A 264 6.18 -7.84 2.24
N PRO A 265 5.77 -8.56 3.29
CA PRO A 265 5.15 -9.88 3.16
C PRO A 265 3.81 -9.90 2.38
N GLU A 266 3.07 -8.78 2.39
CA GLU A 266 1.78 -8.58 1.71
C GLU A 266 0.81 -9.80 1.82
N PRO A 267 0.39 -10.21 3.04
CA PRO A 267 -0.39 -11.44 3.22
C PRO A 267 -1.73 -11.45 2.48
N VAL A 268 -2.32 -10.28 2.24
CA VAL A 268 -3.53 -10.07 1.43
C VAL A 268 -3.40 -10.63 0.01
N ASN A 269 -2.22 -10.45 -0.62
CA ASN A 269 -1.93 -11.01 -1.94
C ASN A 269 -1.94 -12.54 -1.88
N LEU A 270 -1.31 -13.10 -0.85
CA LEU A 270 -1.21 -14.56 -0.65
C LEU A 270 -2.57 -15.20 -0.35
N ALA A 271 -3.40 -14.55 0.47
CA ALA A 271 -4.76 -15.00 0.77
C ALA A 271 -5.63 -15.04 -0.51
N PHE A 272 -5.55 -13.99 -1.33
CA PHE A 272 -6.23 -13.95 -2.62
C PHE A 272 -5.75 -15.05 -3.58
N LEU A 273 -4.43 -15.25 -3.71
CA LEU A 273 -3.88 -16.31 -4.56
C LEU A 273 -4.32 -17.71 -4.11
N LEU A 274 -4.33 -17.99 -2.81
CA LEU A 274 -4.82 -19.27 -2.28
C LEU A 274 -6.29 -19.52 -2.62
N ASP A 275 -7.13 -18.49 -2.56
CA ASP A 275 -8.52 -18.61 -2.99
C ASP A 275 -8.65 -18.83 -4.51
N GLN A 276 -7.90 -18.09 -5.33
CA GLN A 276 -7.92 -18.29 -6.79
C GLN A 276 -7.44 -19.71 -7.16
N HIS A 277 -6.45 -20.24 -6.45
CA HIS A 277 -6.02 -21.63 -6.60
C HIS A 277 -7.13 -22.62 -6.26
N ARG A 278 -7.81 -22.43 -5.11
CA ARG A 278 -8.96 -23.25 -4.69
C ARG A 278 -10.09 -23.25 -5.72
N ARG A 279 -10.28 -22.11 -6.41
CA ARG A 279 -11.26 -21.94 -7.49
C ARG A 279 -10.80 -22.54 -8.83
N GLY A 280 -9.61 -23.13 -8.90
CA GLY A 280 -9.06 -23.75 -10.09
C GLY A 280 -8.65 -22.74 -11.18
N ARG A 281 -8.36 -21.50 -10.80
CA ARG A 281 -7.96 -20.44 -11.73
C ARG A 281 -6.44 -20.32 -11.78
N SER A 282 -5.95 -19.92 -12.95
CA SER A 282 -4.53 -19.63 -13.21
C SER A 282 -4.42 -18.42 -14.13
N PRO A 283 -3.34 -17.64 -14.01
CA PRO A 283 -3.01 -16.61 -14.98
C PRO A 283 -2.77 -17.20 -16.38
N VAL A 284 -2.92 -16.37 -17.41
CA VAL A 284 -2.72 -16.74 -18.81
C VAL A 284 -1.24 -16.68 -19.17
N GLY A 285 -0.74 -17.71 -19.85
CA GLY A 285 0.63 -17.76 -20.37
C GLY A 285 1.55 -18.68 -19.55
N ALA A 286 2.85 -18.56 -19.79
CA ALA A 286 3.88 -19.37 -19.14
C ALA A 286 4.43 -18.67 -17.89
N VAL A 287 3.54 -18.37 -16.94
CA VAL A 287 3.89 -17.74 -15.65
C VAL A 287 3.50 -18.66 -14.48
N PRO A 288 4.14 -18.53 -13.31
CA PRO A 288 3.81 -19.32 -12.13
C PRO A 288 2.32 -19.25 -11.74
N GLY A 289 1.76 -20.38 -11.32
CA GLY A 289 0.37 -20.43 -10.85
C GLY A 289 0.21 -19.85 -9.44
N PRO A 290 -1.02 -19.56 -9.00
CA PRO A 290 -1.27 -18.97 -7.68
C PRO A 290 -0.69 -19.79 -6.50
N ARG A 291 -0.78 -21.12 -6.57
CA ARG A 291 -0.16 -22.02 -5.57
C ARG A 291 1.35 -21.88 -5.52
N GLU A 292 1.99 -21.80 -6.68
CA GLU A 292 3.46 -21.71 -6.78
C GLU A 292 3.94 -20.36 -6.25
N MET A 293 3.32 -19.26 -6.70
CA MET A 293 3.61 -17.92 -6.19
C MET A 293 3.48 -17.84 -4.66
N THR A 294 2.42 -18.44 -4.11
CA THR A 294 2.22 -18.46 -2.66
C THR A 294 3.31 -19.25 -1.93
N LEU A 295 3.54 -20.50 -2.32
CA LEU A 295 4.46 -21.38 -1.60
C LEU A 295 5.92 -20.91 -1.71
N GLU A 296 6.32 -20.36 -2.85
CA GLU A 296 7.65 -19.78 -3.03
C GLU A 296 7.86 -18.59 -2.10
N THR A 297 6.86 -17.70 -2.02
CA THR A 297 6.89 -16.55 -1.11
C THR A 297 6.99 -16.98 0.34
N LEU A 298 6.18 -17.95 0.78
CA LEU A 298 6.22 -18.46 2.16
C LEU A 298 7.53 -19.18 2.49
N ASP A 299 8.10 -19.93 1.54
CA ASP A 299 9.39 -20.60 1.74
C ASP A 299 10.52 -19.59 1.93
N HIS A 300 10.57 -18.54 1.10
CA HIS A 300 11.56 -17.47 1.25
C HIS A 300 11.34 -16.64 2.53
N LEU A 301 10.10 -16.29 2.87
CA LEU A 301 9.77 -15.58 4.11
C LEU A 301 10.19 -16.39 5.35
N SER A 302 9.84 -17.68 5.43
CA SER A 302 10.15 -18.55 6.58
C SER A 302 11.65 -18.81 6.76
N ARG A 303 12.44 -18.68 5.69
CA ARG A 303 13.89 -18.85 5.70
C ARG A 303 14.66 -17.53 5.88
N GLY A 304 14.08 -16.40 5.50
CA GLY A 304 14.71 -15.09 5.59
C GLY A 304 15.02 -14.65 7.02
N GLY A 305 15.83 -13.59 7.15
CA GLY A 305 16.07 -12.92 8.43
C GLY A 305 14.88 -12.05 8.88
N ILE A 306 13.90 -11.81 8.01
CA ILE A 306 12.60 -11.23 8.39
C ILE A 306 11.83 -12.11 9.39
N ARG A 307 12.10 -13.42 9.40
CA ARG A 307 11.57 -14.37 10.39
C ARG A 307 12.53 -14.45 11.58
N ASP A 308 12.04 -14.20 12.79
CA ASP A 308 12.88 -14.33 13.99
C ASP A 308 13.13 -15.82 14.29
N HIS A 309 14.37 -16.25 14.07
CA HIS A 309 14.70 -17.67 14.16
C HIS A 309 14.76 -18.26 15.56
N LEU A 310 14.73 -17.41 16.60
CA LEU A 310 14.86 -17.82 17.99
C LEU A 310 13.51 -17.87 18.70
N ALA A 311 12.71 -16.81 18.65
CA ALA A 311 11.40 -16.77 19.32
C ALA A 311 10.20 -16.97 18.38
N GLY A 312 10.38 -16.85 17.07
CA GLY A 312 9.28 -16.81 16.11
C GLY A 312 8.70 -15.41 15.90
N GLY A 313 7.64 -15.36 15.09
CA GLY A 313 7.09 -14.11 14.57
C GLY A 313 7.96 -13.48 13.48
N TYR A 314 7.38 -12.47 12.84
CA TYR A 314 7.93 -11.80 11.67
C TYR A 314 8.10 -10.31 11.94
N HIS A 315 9.22 -9.78 11.43
CA HIS A 315 9.44 -8.35 11.29
C HIS A 315 8.60 -7.80 10.13
N ARG A 316 8.29 -6.50 10.17
CA ARG A 316 7.33 -5.88 9.23
C ARG A 316 7.76 -6.00 7.77
N TYR A 317 9.04 -5.73 7.48
CA TYR A 317 9.54 -5.75 6.11
C TYR A 317 11.05 -5.95 6.05
N SER A 318 11.52 -6.38 4.87
CA SER A 318 12.94 -6.54 4.54
C SER A 318 13.47 -5.32 3.82
N THR A 319 14.70 -4.91 4.14
CA THR A 319 15.45 -3.85 3.43
C THR A 319 15.97 -4.33 2.07
N ASP A 320 16.04 -5.65 1.88
CA ASP A 320 16.52 -6.28 0.65
C ASP A 320 15.50 -7.25 0.03
N ARG A 321 15.70 -7.53 -1.27
CA ARG A 321 14.85 -8.42 -2.08
C ARG A 321 14.81 -9.87 -1.57
N ALA A 322 15.86 -10.33 -0.90
CA ALA A 322 16.06 -11.73 -0.50
C ALA A 322 15.53 -12.05 0.90
N TRP A 323 14.84 -11.10 1.54
CA TRP A 323 14.29 -11.23 2.90
C TRP A 323 15.37 -11.39 3.99
N ALA A 324 16.61 -10.98 3.72
CA ALA A 324 17.75 -11.29 4.58
C ALA A 324 17.88 -10.36 5.78
N VAL A 325 17.64 -9.06 5.61
CA VAL A 325 17.84 -8.03 6.63
C VAL A 325 16.54 -7.24 6.82
N PRO A 326 15.85 -7.41 7.96
CA PRO A 326 14.65 -6.64 8.25
C PRO A 326 14.95 -5.23 8.75
N HIS A 327 13.96 -4.35 8.69
CA HIS A 327 13.80 -3.37 9.77
C HIS A 327 13.15 -4.08 10.96
N PHE A 328 13.77 -4.01 12.13
CA PHE A 328 13.50 -4.97 13.21
C PHE A 328 12.19 -4.74 13.97
N GLU A 329 11.34 -3.81 13.53
CA GLU A 329 9.99 -3.64 14.08
C GLU A 329 9.14 -4.89 13.83
N LYS A 330 8.35 -5.28 14.83
CA LYS A 330 7.35 -6.35 14.71
C LYS A 330 5.97 -5.80 15.02
N MET A 331 5.06 -5.90 14.07
CA MET A 331 3.69 -5.40 14.22
C MET A 331 2.72 -6.54 14.48
N LEU A 332 1.71 -6.29 15.31
CA LEU A 332 0.68 -7.29 15.60
C LEU A 332 -0.07 -7.73 14.33
N TYR A 333 -0.42 -6.77 13.48
CA TYR A 333 -1.23 -7.04 12.29
C TYR A 333 -0.50 -7.84 11.20
N ASP A 334 0.82 -7.70 11.05
CA ASP A 334 1.59 -8.49 10.09
C ASP A 334 1.58 -9.97 10.50
N ASN A 335 1.83 -10.20 11.80
CA ASN A 335 1.85 -11.54 12.39
C ASN A 335 0.44 -12.16 12.39
N ALA A 336 -0.61 -11.37 12.65
CA ALA A 336 -2.01 -11.82 12.60
C ALA A 336 -2.38 -12.35 11.20
N GLN A 337 -2.02 -11.60 10.16
CA GLN A 337 -2.41 -11.92 8.79
C GLN A 337 -1.61 -13.09 8.20
N LEU A 338 -0.35 -13.29 8.61
CA LEU A 338 0.46 -14.41 8.12
C LEU A 338 -0.02 -15.78 8.62
N VAL A 339 -0.58 -15.85 9.84
CA VAL A 339 -1.02 -17.12 10.44
C VAL A 339 -2.06 -17.85 9.57
N PRO A 340 -3.20 -17.25 9.17
CA PRO A 340 -4.16 -17.91 8.28
C PRO A 340 -3.57 -18.36 6.95
N VAL A 341 -2.61 -17.61 6.40
CA VAL A 341 -1.92 -17.97 5.15
C VAL A 341 -1.07 -19.24 5.34
N PHE A 342 -0.31 -19.33 6.44
CA PHE A 342 0.44 -20.55 6.78
C PHE A 342 -0.48 -21.74 7.06
N LEU A 343 -1.58 -21.55 7.80
CA LEU A 343 -2.57 -22.60 8.04
C LEU A 343 -3.16 -23.13 6.73
N ARG A 344 -3.48 -22.23 5.80
CA ARG A 344 -4.03 -22.62 4.51
C ARG A 344 -3.00 -23.30 3.61
N ALA A 345 -1.74 -22.90 3.68
CA ALA A 345 -0.64 -23.61 3.03
C ALA A 345 -0.46 -25.02 3.62
N HIS A 346 -0.58 -25.18 4.95
CA HIS A 346 -0.57 -26.49 5.60
C HIS A 346 -1.71 -27.38 5.09
N GLU A 347 -2.95 -26.88 5.08
CA GLU A 347 -4.11 -27.61 4.54
C GLU A 347 -3.95 -27.97 3.06
N LEU A 348 -3.27 -27.12 2.28
CA LEU A 348 -3.05 -27.34 0.85
C LEU A 348 -1.98 -28.38 0.54
N THR A 349 -0.91 -28.46 1.34
CA THR A 349 0.26 -29.29 1.02
C THR A 349 0.50 -30.45 1.96
N ASP A 350 -0.16 -30.48 3.12
CA ASP A 350 0.13 -31.39 4.24
C ASP A 350 1.59 -31.31 4.70
N ASP A 351 2.27 -30.19 4.42
CA ASP A 351 3.65 -29.96 4.85
C ASP A 351 3.61 -29.44 6.29
N PRO A 352 4.20 -30.16 7.28
CA PRO A 352 4.15 -29.76 8.68
C PRO A 352 4.92 -28.48 8.98
N ARG A 353 5.82 -28.02 8.08
CA ARG A 353 6.56 -26.77 8.25
C ARG A 353 5.62 -25.56 8.36
N TRP A 354 4.54 -25.54 7.58
CA TRP A 354 3.60 -24.41 7.61
C TRP A 354 2.80 -24.35 8.91
N ALA A 355 2.38 -25.50 9.44
CA ALA A 355 1.78 -25.56 10.77
C ALA A 355 2.76 -25.12 11.86
N ALA A 356 4.05 -25.46 11.72
CA ALA A 356 5.08 -25.03 12.66
C ALA A 356 5.31 -23.51 12.63
N GLU A 357 5.32 -22.86 11.46
CA GLU A 357 5.44 -21.39 11.37
C GLU A 357 4.21 -20.67 11.94
N ALA A 358 3.00 -21.20 11.72
CA ALA A 358 1.79 -20.67 12.36
C ALA A 358 1.87 -20.76 13.90
N ARG A 359 2.27 -21.91 14.45
CA ARG A 359 2.45 -22.08 15.91
C ARG A 359 3.54 -21.14 16.45
N ALA A 360 4.70 -21.10 15.81
CA ALA A 360 5.81 -20.24 16.25
C ALA A 360 5.42 -18.76 16.26
N THR A 361 4.60 -18.31 15.31
CA THR A 361 4.08 -16.94 15.27
C THR A 361 3.11 -16.68 16.43
N LEU A 362 2.16 -17.57 16.68
CA LEU A 362 1.20 -17.44 17.78
C LEU A 362 1.85 -17.57 19.17
N ASP A 363 2.86 -18.43 19.30
CA ASP A 363 3.62 -18.61 20.55
C ASP A 363 4.45 -17.35 20.85
N PHE A 364 5.06 -16.73 19.83
CA PHE A 364 5.71 -15.42 19.95
C PHE A 364 4.72 -14.34 20.41
N VAL A 365 3.58 -14.20 19.73
CA VAL A 365 2.58 -13.17 20.08
C VAL A 365 2.05 -13.39 21.50
N SER A 366 1.75 -14.65 21.86
CA SER A 366 1.24 -15.01 23.19
C SER A 366 2.23 -14.71 24.31
N SER A 367 3.53 -14.88 24.07
CA SER A 367 4.58 -14.68 25.07
C SER A 367 5.07 -13.24 25.17
N ALA A 368 5.24 -12.55 24.03
CA ALA A 368 5.88 -11.25 23.97
C ALA A 368 4.90 -10.07 23.87
N MET A 369 3.70 -10.28 23.32
CA MET A 369 2.78 -9.17 22.99
C MET A 369 1.46 -9.22 23.77
N ARG A 370 1.15 -10.32 24.45
CA ARG A 370 -0.12 -10.45 25.19
C ARG A 370 -0.03 -9.78 26.56
N GLY A 371 -0.95 -8.85 26.82
CA GLY A 371 -1.12 -8.19 28.11
C GLY A 371 -1.90 -9.03 29.12
N PRO A 372 -1.79 -8.72 30.42
CA PRO A 372 -2.46 -9.48 31.49
C PRO A 372 -3.99 -9.38 31.46
N ASP A 373 -4.55 -8.34 30.83
CA ASP A 373 -5.98 -8.12 30.71
C ASP A 373 -6.62 -8.91 29.53
N GLY A 374 -5.82 -9.56 28.68
CA GLY A 374 -6.29 -10.39 27.55
C GLY A 374 -6.12 -9.76 26.16
N GLY A 375 -5.90 -8.44 26.09
CA GLY A 375 -5.54 -7.74 24.85
C GLY A 375 -4.08 -7.93 24.44
N PHE A 376 -3.78 -7.69 23.17
CA PHE A 376 -2.44 -7.70 22.58
C PHE A 376 -1.94 -6.28 22.32
N ALA A 377 -0.67 -6.07 22.67
CA ALA A 377 0.14 -4.90 22.34
C ALA A 377 0.23 -4.68 20.81
N SER A 378 0.45 -3.43 20.39
CA SER A 378 0.42 -3.05 18.98
C SER A 378 1.71 -3.44 18.25
N SER A 379 2.87 -3.21 18.88
CA SER A 379 4.17 -3.40 18.23
C SER A 379 5.34 -3.60 19.20
N LEU A 380 6.45 -4.13 18.67
CA LEU A 380 7.79 -4.02 19.24
C LEU A 380 8.63 -3.06 18.39
N ASP A 381 9.37 -2.19 19.07
CA ASP A 381 10.26 -1.20 18.45
C ASP A 381 11.37 -1.84 17.60
N ALA A 382 11.88 -1.10 16.62
CA ALA A 382 13.00 -1.54 15.80
C ALA A 382 14.36 -1.39 16.51
N GLU A 383 14.45 -0.47 17.48
CA GLU A 383 15.70 -0.14 18.19
C GLU A 383 15.70 -0.53 19.67
N SER A 384 16.91 -0.68 20.22
CA SER A 384 17.17 -0.81 21.65
C SER A 384 18.42 0.03 21.97
N ASP A 385 18.31 0.93 22.95
CA ASP A 385 19.37 1.90 23.29
C ASP A 385 19.85 2.74 22.09
N GLY A 386 18.96 3.06 21.14
CA GLY A 386 19.25 3.86 19.94
C GLY A 386 19.98 3.11 18.82
N GLU A 387 20.18 1.79 18.97
CA GLU A 387 20.72 0.92 17.92
C GLU A 387 19.63 -0.01 17.36
N GLU A 388 19.43 0.03 16.04
CA GLU A 388 18.47 -0.84 15.35
C GLU A 388 18.90 -2.31 15.40
N GLY A 389 17.97 -3.20 15.76
CA GLY A 389 18.17 -4.66 15.71
C GLY A 389 19.17 -5.24 16.71
N MET A 390 19.69 -4.44 17.67
CA MET A 390 20.76 -4.86 18.59
C MET A 390 20.51 -6.22 19.30
N PRO A 391 19.32 -6.54 19.85
CA PRO A 391 19.10 -7.85 20.44
C PRO A 391 19.03 -9.00 19.41
N TYR A 392 18.80 -8.71 18.13
CA TYR A 392 18.59 -9.71 17.07
C TYR A 392 19.84 -10.06 16.27
N VAL A 393 20.91 -9.27 16.40
CA VAL A 393 22.17 -9.46 15.64
C VAL A 393 23.26 -10.13 16.48
N TRP A 394 24.12 -10.89 15.81
CA TRP A 394 25.11 -11.76 16.45
C TRP A 394 26.47 -11.68 15.80
N THR A 395 27.53 -11.89 16.58
CA THR A 395 28.87 -12.21 16.08
C THR A 395 29.14 -13.71 16.15
N ARG A 396 30.09 -14.20 15.35
CA ARG A 396 30.53 -15.61 15.41
C ARG A 396 31.09 -15.95 16.78
N GLU A 397 31.86 -15.04 17.36
CA GLU A 397 32.50 -15.20 18.65
C GLU A 397 31.48 -15.34 19.78
N GLU A 398 30.40 -14.55 19.77
CA GLU A 398 29.31 -14.66 20.74
C GLU A 398 28.59 -16.01 20.63
N VAL A 399 28.19 -16.40 19.42
CA VAL A 399 27.48 -17.68 19.23
C VAL A 399 28.38 -18.86 19.60
N LYS A 400 29.65 -18.81 19.22
CA LYS A 400 30.63 -19.84 19.60
C LYS A 400 30.83 -19.93 21.12
N ALA A 401 30.89 -18.79 21.81
CA ALA A 401 31.01 -18.74 23.26
C ALA A 401 29.77 -19.31 23.98
N LEU A 402 28.57 -19.05 23.45
CA LEU A 402 27.31 -19.54 24.01
C LEU A 402 27.12 -21.05 23.82
N LEU A 403 27.42 -21.56 22.62
CA LEU A 403 27.20 -22.97 22.31
C LEU A 403 28.30 -23.88 22.87
N GLY A 404 29.47 -23.35 23.20
CA GLY A 404 30.50 -23.98 24.02
C GLY A 404 31.30 -25.13 23.37
N ASP A 405 30.72 -25.88 22.43
CA ASP A 405 31.38 -26.95 21.70
C ASP A 405 31.38 -26.75 20.17
N GLU A 406 32.44 -27.22 19.51
CA GLU A 406 32.64 -27.02 18.06
C GLU A 406 31.57 -27.72 17.20
N ALA A 407 30.99 -28.83 17.66
CA ALA A 407 30.00 -29.56 16.87
C ALA A 407 28.64 -28.83 16.87
N SER A 408 28.23 -28.30 18.02
CA SER A 408 27.04 -27.46 18.15
C SER A 408 27.20 -26.14 17.40
N TYR A 409 28.35 -25.47 17.52
CA TYR A 409 28.64 -24.27 16.75
C TYR A 409 28.63 -24.54 15.25
N ALA A 410 29.31 -25.59 14.76
CA ALA A 410 29.32 -25.92 13.33
C ALA A 410 27.91 -26.21 12.79
N LEU A 411 27.09 -26.95 13.55
CA LEU A 411 25.70 -27.19 13.19
C LEU A 411 24.91 -25.89 13.08
N PHE A 412 24.98 -25.03 14.10
CA PHE A 412 24.25 -23.78 14.12
C PHE A 412 24.73 -22.81 13.03
N ALA A 413 26.05 -22.74 12.81
CA ALA A 413 26.66 -21.85 11.84
C ALA A 413 26.27 -22.21 10.40
N THR A 414 26.24 -23.50 10.06
CA THR A 414 25.78 -23.96 8.74
C THR A 414 24.28 -23.81 8.56
N ALA A 415 23.48 -24.07 9.61
CA ALA A 415 22.03 -23.93 9.53
C ALA A 415 21.57 -22.47 9.39
N TYR A 416 22.25 -21.54 10.08
CA TYR A 416 21.85 -20.13 10.16
C TYR A 416 22.78 -19.14 9.42
N GLY A 417 23.68 -19.66 8.58
CA GLY A 417 24.51 -18.85 7.69
C GLY A 417 25.69 -18.10 8.34
N LEU A 418 26.06 -18.41 9.59
CA LEU A 418 27.25 -17.81 10.21
C LEU A 418 28.55 -18.30 9.54
N ASP A 419 28.53 -19.38 8.78
CA ASP A 419 29.67 -19.82 7.96
C ASP A 419 29.86 -19.02 6.66
N ARG A 420 28.95 -18.07 6.37
CA ARG A 420 29.02 -17.13 5.23
C ARG A 420 29.53 -15.75 5.66
N GLU A 421 29.70 -14.83 4.71
CA GLU A 421 30.03 -13.43 5.04
C GLU A 421 28.94 -12.78 5.92
N PRO A 422 29.30 -11.87 6.83
CA PRO A 422 28.33 -11.10 7.61
C PRO A 422 27.33 -10.39 6.70
N ASN A 423 26.05 -10.46 7.06
CA ASN A 423 24.95 -9.83 6.31
C ASN A 423 24.45 -8.54 6.96
N PHE A 424 25.07 -8.09 8.07
CA PHE A 424 24.69 -6.86 8.77
C PHE A 424 25.90 -5.99 9.12
N GLU A 425 25.63 -4.73 9.43
CA GLU A 425 26.63 -3.73 9.78
C GLU A 425 27.50 -4.16 10.96
N GLY A 426 28.74 -3.64 11.01
CA GLY A 426 29.69 -3.98 12.08
C GLY A 426 30.21 -5.42 12.05
N GLY A 427 30.02 -6.15 10.95
CA GLY A 427 30.44 -7.55 10.83
C GLY A 427 29.54 -8.51 11.61
N ARG A 428 28.28 -8.13 11.82
CA ARG A 428 27.27 -8.91 12.55
C ARG A 428 26.39 -9.71 11.59
N TYR A 429 25.63 -10.63 12.17
CA TYR A 429 24.77 -11.57 11.49
C TYR A 429 23.32 -11.42 11.96
N VAL A 430 22.41 -11.19 11.01
CA VAL A 430 21.00 -11.55 11.14
C VAL A 430 20.89 -13.04 10.84
N LEU A 431 20.32 -13.81 11.78
CA LEU A 431 20.11 -15.25 11.57
C LEU A 431 19.12 -15.46 10.43
N LEU A 432 19.48 -16.31 9.46
CA LEU A 432 18.60 -16.72 8.36
C LEU A 432 18.96 -18.14 7.94
N ARG A 433 18.06 -18.86 7.28
CA ARG A 433 18.32 -20.19 6.71
C ARG A 433 18.64 -20.07 5.22
N PRO A 434 19.93 -20.07 4.83
CA PRO A 434 20.29 -19.71 3.47
C PRO A 434 19.92 -20.79 2.44
N GLU A 435 19.80 -22.04 2.87
CA GLU A 435 19.36 -23.17 2.06
C GLU A 435 18.02 -23.70 2.61
N PRO A 436 17.17 -24.31 1.76
CA PRO A 436 16.04 -25.11 2.23
C PRO A 436 16.51 -26.20 3.21
N PRO A 437 15.67 -26.69 4.13
CA PRO A 437 16.06 -27.75 5.05
C PRO A 437 16.56 -29.02 4.33
N GLY A 438 17.65 -29.61 4.81
CA GLY A 438 18.22 -30.88 4.31
C GLY A 438 19.71 -30.84 3.92
N PRO A 439 20.20 -29.89 3.11
CA PRO A 439 21.61 -29.77 2.75
C PRO A 439 22.55 -29.65 3.95
N GLU A 440 22.12 -29.02 5.04
CA GLU A 440 22.87 -28.96 6.30
C GLU A 440 23.06 -30.35 6.93
N ALA A 441 22.05 -31.23 6.81
CA ALA A 441 22.15 -32.62 7.26
C ALA A 441 23.25 -33.35 6.49
N VAL A 442 23.30 -33.16 5.16
CA VAL A 442 24.33 -33.74 4.28
C VAL A 442 25.72 -33.17 4.60
N ALA A 443 25.83 -31.85 4.75
CA ALA A 443 27.10 -31.17 5.05
C ALA A 443 27.71 -31.63 6.38
N LEU A 444 26.86 -31.98 7.35
CA LEU A 444 27.26 -32.34 8.72
C LEU A 444 27.21 -33.85 9.00
N GLY A 445 26.82 -34.67 8.01
CA GLY A 445 26.71 -36.12 8.16
C GLY A 445 25.62 -36.56 9.15
N LEU A 446 24.54 -35.79 9.27
CA LEU A 446 23.37 -36.08 10.11
C LEU A 446 22.22 -36.64 9.26
N ALA A 447 21.30 -37.36 9.90
CA ALA A 447 20.01 -37.65 9.27
C ALA A 447 19.15 -36.37 9.26
N PRO A 448 18.38 -36.07 8.20
CA PRO A 448 17.54 -34.87 8.14
C PRO A 448 16.63 -34.67 9.35
N GLU A 449 16.08 -35.77 9.87
CA GLU A 449 15.17 -35.77 11.02
C GLU A 449 15.88 -35.34 12.32
N GLN A 450 17.20 -35.46 12.41
CA GLN A 450 17.97 -35.11 13.60
C GLN A 450 18.36 -33.63 13.66
N VAL A 451 18.26 -32.90 12.54
CA VAL A 451 18.74 -31.51 12.47
C VAL A 451 17.92 -30.61 13.38
N GLU A 452 16.60 -30.61 13.24
CA GLU A 452 15.71 -29.75 14.04
C GLU A 452 15.75 -30.09 15.54
N ASP A 453 15.77 -31.39 15.88
CA ASP A 453 15.91 -31.87 17.26
C ASP A 453 17.20 -31.36 17.93
N ARG A 454 18.29 -31.27 17.16
CA ARG A 454 19.57 -30.75 17.67
C ARG A 454 19.64 -29.23 17.65
N LEU A 455 18.95 -28.55 16.73
CA LEU A 455 18.89 -27.08 16.68
C LEU A 455 18.01 -26.49 17.78
N ALA A 456 16.94 -27.18 18.20
CA ALA A 456 16.00 -26.69 19.22
C ALA A 456 16.68 -26.24 20.55
N PRO A 457 17.53 -27.05 21.22
CA PRO A 457 18.21 -26.59 22.44
C PRO A 457 19.24 -25.47 22.18
N LEU A 458 19.83 -25.40 20.99
CA LEU A 458 20.77 -24.33 20.61
C LEU A 458 20.05 -23.00 20.41
N ARG A 459 18.88 -23.02 19.75
CA ARG A 459 17.98 -21.86 19.66
C ARG A 459 17.56 -21.37 21.03
N THR A 460 17.21 -22.28 21.93
CA THR A 460 16.85 -21.93 23.33
C THR A 460 18.01 -21.24 24.03
N THR A 461 19.24 -21.76 23.90
CA THR A 461 20.45 -21.15 24.50
C THR A 461 20.69 -19.73 23.99
N LEU A 462 20.51 -19.48 22.69
CA LEU A 462 20.64 -18.14 22.13
C LEU A 462 19.46 -17.24 22.50
N LEU A 463 18.25 -17.77 22.60
CA LEU A 463 17.08 -17.02 23.04
C LEU A 463 17.26 -16.52 24.48
N ASP A 464 17.66 -17.40 25.41
CA ASP A 464 17.96 -17.04 26.80
C ASP A 464 19.03 -15.93 26.87
N ALA A 465 20.08 -16.05 26.04
CA ALA A 465 21.12 -15.04 25.94
C ALA A 465 20.62 -13.72 25.35
N ARG A 466 19.66 -13.77 24.40
CA ARG A 466 19.02 -12.58 23.84
C ARG A 466 18.14 -11.89 24.86
N GLU A 467 17.32 -12.63 25.62
CA GLU A 467 16.41 -12.08 26.62
C GLU A 467 17.15 -11.35 27.76
N ALA A 468 18.42 -11.69 28.00
CA ALA A 468 19.29 -10.99 28.93
C ALA A 468 19.86 -9.65 28.39
N ARG A 469 19.69 -9.35 27.10
CA ARG A 469 20.07 -8.06 26.48
C ARG A 469 18.99 -7.00 26.72
N ALA A 470 19.32 -5.73 26.48
CA ALA A 470 18.31 -4.69 26.34
C ALA A 470 17.31 -5.08 25.25
N GLN A 471 16.03 -5.15 25.61
CA GLN A 471 14.95 -5.53 24.70
C GLN A 471 14.35 -4.28 24.04
N PRO A 472 13.74 -4.44 22.85
CA PRO A 472 13.02 -3.35 22.22
C PRO A 472 11.83 -2.93 23.10
N PHE A 473 11.46 -1.66 23.00
CA PHE A 473 10.27 -1.16 23.69
C PHE A 473 9.02 -1.87 23.16
N LEU A 474 8.17 -2.34 24.06
CA LEU A 474 6.84 -2.88 23.73
C LEU A 474 5.83 -1.75 23.79
N ASP A 475 5.22 -1.42 22.64
CA ASP A 475 4.06 -0.54 22.61
C ASP A 475 2.83 -1.33 23.08
N ASP A 476 2.54 -1.22 24.38
CA ASP A 476 1.44 -1.90 25.06
C ASP A 476 0.05 -1.29 24.77
N THR A 477 -0.06 -0.43 23.75
CA THR A 477 -1.36 0.04 23.25
C THR A 477 -2.14 -1.13 22.65
N VAL A 478 -3.36 -1.33 23.12
CA VAL A 478 -4.30 -2.27 22.52
C VAL A 478 -5.18 -1.52 21.52
N LEU A 479 -5.11 -1.92 20.25
CA LEU A 479 -5.95 -1.38 19.17
C LEU A 479 -7.01 -2.39 18.77
N THR A 480 -8.28 -1.97 18.72
CA THR A 480 -9.43 -2.86 18.43
C THR A 480 -9.25 -3.58 17.09
N SER A 481 -8.92 -2.86 16.01
CA SER A 481 -8.77 -3.47 14.68
C SER A 481 -7.69 -4.56 14.64
N TRP A 482 -6.48 -4.31 15.17
CA TRP A 482 -5.38 -5.28 15.10
C TRP A 482 -5.61 -6.49 16.01
N ASN A 483 -6.29 -6.28 17.14
CA ASN A 483 -6.71 -7.37 18.02
C ASN A 483 -7.82 -8.21 17.38
N GLY A 484 -8.72 -7.60 16.60
CA GLY A 484 -9.72 -8.30 15.78
C GLY A 484 -9.08 -9.26 14.76
N LEU A 485 -8.04 -8.81 14.06
CA LEU A 485 -7.27 -9.69 13.16
C LEU A 485 -6.59 -10.83 13.94
N MET A 486 -5.93 -10.51 15.05
CA MET A 486 -5.16 -11.50 15.82
C MET A 486 -6.06 -12.56 16.47
N LEU A 487 -7.18 -12.18 17.08
CA LEU A 487 -8.11 -13.15 17.67
C LEU A 487 -8.70 -14.07 16.59
N GLY A 488 -8.96 -13.55 15.38
CA GLY A 488 -9.35 -14.36 14.22
C GLY A 488 -8.28 -15.38 13.84
N ALA A 489 -7.00 -15.00 13.86
CA ALA A 489 -5.89 -15.92 13.61
C ALA A 489 -5.77 -17.03 14.66
N PHE A 490 -5.98 -16.72 15.95
CA PHE A 490 -6.04 -17.73 17.01
C PHE A 490 -7.25 -18.67 16.84
N ALA A 491 -8.42 -18.15 16.47
CA ALA A 491 -9.61 -18.95 16.20
C ALA A 491 -9.38 -19.93 15.03
N ASP A 492 -8.84 -19.45 13.91
CA ASP A 492 -8.50 -20.30 12.76
C ASP A 492 -7.48 -21.39 13.13
N ALA A 493 -6.43 -21.03 13.87
CA ALA A 493 -5.41 -21.97 14.32
C ALA A 493 -5.98 -23.03 15.25
N SER A 494 -6.90 -22.67 16.14
CA SER A 494 -7.54 -23.64 17.05
C SER A 494 -8.22 -24.78 16.28
N ARG A 495 -8.92 -24.44 15.19
CA ARG A 495 -9.62 -25.39 14.31
C ARG A 495 -8.66 -26.16 13.42
N ALA A 496 -7.74 -25.46 12.74
CA ALA A 496 -6.84 -26.08 11.77
C ALA A 496 -5.77 -26.98 12.40
N LEU A 497 -5.40 -26.70 13.67
CA LEU A 497 -4.31 -27.37 14.36
C LEU A 497 -4.74 -28.24 15.56
N ASP A 498 -6.04 -28.38 15.79
CA ASP A 498 -6.66 -29.08 16.92
C ASP A 498 -6.07 -28.62 18.28
N ALA A 499 -6.07 -27.30 18.49
CA ALA A 499 -5.37 -26.62 19.58
C ALA A 499 -6.34 -25.76 20.41
N PRO A 500 -7.13 -26.35 21.33
CA PRO A 500 -8.20 -25.65 22.06
C PRO A 500 -7.70 -24.47 22.90
N GLN A 501 -6.45 -24.49 23.36
CA GLN A 501 -5.85 -23.37 24.08
C GLN A 501 -5.78 -22.08 23.25
N TYR A 502 -5.72 -22.17 21.92
CA TYR A 502 -5.76 -20.99 21.05
C TYR A 502 -7.15 -20.37 21.00
N LEU A 503 -8.21 -21.18 21.08
CA LEU A 503 -9.57 -20.69 21.17
C LEU A 503 -9.80 -19.92 22.49
N GLU A 504 -9.31 -20.45 23.62
CA GLU A 504 -9.40 -19.75 24.92
C GLU A 504 -8.76 -18.36 24.88
N ILE A 505 -7.64 -18.21 24.16
CA ILE A 505 -6.98 -16.92 23.95
C ILE A 505 -7.89 -15.98 23.14
N ALA A 506 -8.44 -16.47 22.02
CA ALA A 506 -9.33 -15.68 21.16
C ALA A 506 -10.58 -15.18 21.90
N GLU A 507 -11.23 -16.05 22.68
CA GLU A 507 -12.42 -15.71 23.47
C GLU A 507 -12.09 -14.67 24.56
N GLN A 508 -10.97 -14.83 25.27
CA GLN A 508 -10.52 -13.86 26.27
C GLN A 508 -10.22 -12.49 25.65
N THR A 509 -9.61 -12.45 24.46
CA THR A 509 -9.40 -11.19 23.75
C THR A 509 -10.72 -10.56 23.32
N ALA A 510 -11.66 -11.33 22.78
CA ALA A 510 -12.98 -10.82 22.40
C ALA A 510 -13.74 -10.23 23.60
N ASP A 511 -13.77 -10.93 24.73
CA ASP A 511 -14.39 -10.46 25.97
C ASP A 511 -13.71 -9.18 26.50
N PHE A 512 -12.39 -9.10 26.41
CA PHE A 512 -11.64 -7.90 26.77
C PHE A 512 -12.05 -6.70 25.89
N LEU A 513 -12.10 -6.86 24.57
CA LEU A 513 -12.49 -5.79 23.64
C LEU A 513 -13.94 -5.32 23.91
N LEU A 514 -14.89 -6.26 24.04
CA LEU A 514 -16.31 -5.95 24.32
C LEU A 514 -16.51 -5.28 25.69
N GLY A 515 -15.66 -5.63 26.67
CA GLY A 515 -15.74 -5.13 28.03
C GLY A 515 -15.00 -3.81 28.28
N ARG A 516 -13.91 -3.53 27.55
CA ARG A 516 -13.03 -2.38 27.80
C ARG A 516 -12.97 -1.37 26.66
N LEU A 517 -13.17 -1.78 25.41
CA LEU A 517 -13.12 -0.92 24.22
C LEU A 517 -14.50 -0.71 23.60
N ARG A 518 -15.52 -0.59 24.46
CA ARG A 518 -16.87 -0.22 24.08
C ARG A 518 -17.40 0.86 25.02
N ASP A 519 -17.96 1.92 24.46
CA ASP A 519 -18.56 2.98 25.25
C ASP A 519 -19.95 2.59 25.80
N ALA A 520 -20.56 3.51 26.56
CA ALA A 520 -21.87 3.28 27.18
C ALA A 520 -23.01 3.14 26.16
N ASP A 521 -22.85 3.69 24.95
CA ASP A 521 -23.81 3.60 23.85
C ASP A 521 -23.55 2.36 22.98
N GLY A 522 -22.53 1.56 23.30
CA GLY A 522 -22.19 0.34 22.58
C GLY A 522 -21.29 0.55 21.37
N ARG A 523 -20.71 1.73 21.17
CA ARG A 523 -19.77 2.00 20.07
C ARG A 523 -18.37 1.52 20.45
N LEU A 524 -17.64 0.99 19.47
CA LEU A 524 -16.26 0.60 19.67
C LEU A 524 -15.38 1.84 19.88
N LEU A 525 -14.39 1.68 20.75
CA LEU A 525 -13.28 2.61 20.94
C LEU A 525 -12.04 2.07 20.25
N ARG A 526 -11.17 2.96 19.79
CA ARG A 526 -9.97 2.60 19.02
C ARG A 526 -8.88 2.02 19.91
N SER A 527 -8.46 2.78 20.92
CA SER A 527 -7.24 2.50 21.69
C SER A 527 -7.53 2.29 23.17
N TYR A 528 -6.79 1.37 23.79
CA TYR A 528 -6.75 1.18 25.24
C TYR A 528 -5.31 1.09 25.71
N ARG A 529 -4.98 1.88 26.74
CA ARG A 529 -3.68 1.80 27.40
C ARG A 529 -3.77 2.29 28.83
N SER A 530 -3.05 1.63 29.75
CA SER A 530 -2.98 2.04 31.16
C SER A 530 -4.36 2.21 31.83
N GLY A 531 -5.32 1.36 31.48
CA GLY A 531 -6.68 1.39 32.03
C GLY A 531 -7.63 2.42 31.40
N VAL A 532 -7.16 3.17 30.40
CA VAL A 532 -7.95 4.20 29.71
C VAL A 532 -8.23 3.74 28.29
N ALA A 533 -9.52 3.58 27.95
CA ALA A 533 -9.98 3.45 26.57
C ALA A 533 -10.34 4.83 26.02
N ARG A 534 -9.93 5.14 24.80
CA ARG A 534 -10.16 6.44 24.17
C ARG A 534 -10.30 6.32 22.66
N LEU A 535 -10.74 7.45 22.09
CA LEU A 535 -10.97 7.70 20.67
C LEU A 535 -12.11 6.83 20.09
N PRO A 536 -13.05 7.43 19.33
CA PRO A 536 -14.05 6.65 18.61
C PRO A 536 -13.38 5.65 17.66
N GLY A 537 -13.96 4.46 17.52
CA GLY A 537 -13.51 3.47 16.56
C GLY A 537 -13.72 3.93 15.11
N TYR A 538 -12.83 3.47 14.24
CA TYR A 538 -12.88 3.64 12.79
C TYR A 538 -13.51 2.42 12.12
N LEU A 539 -13.78 2.49 10.82
CA LEU A 539 -14.34 1.36 10.06
C LEU A 539 -13.51 0.07 10.25
N GLU A 540 -12.19 0.18 10.30
CA GLU A 540 -11.30 -0.98 10.51
C GLU A 540 -11.51 -1.66 11.87
N ASP A 541 -11.85 -0.91 12.92
CA ASP A 541 -12.11 -1.46 14.25
C ASP A 541 -13.36 -2.33 14.25
N TYR A 542 -14.38 -1.90 13.50
CA TYR A 542 -15.60 -2.69 13.32
C TYR A 542 -15.35 -3.88 12.42
N ALA A 543 -14.87 -3.66 11.19
CA ALA A 543 -14.69 -4.72 10.21
C ALA A 543 -13.81 -5.85 10.74
N PHE A 544 -12.62 -5.54 11.27
CA PHE A 544 -11.70 -6.61 11.69
C PHE A 544 -12.17 -7.30 12.97
N PHE A 545 -12.90 -6.60 13.85
CA PHE A 545 -13.44 -7.25 15.04
C PHE A 545 -14.64 -8.14 14.71
N ILE A 546 -15.50 -7.72 13.78
CA ILE A 546 -16.61 -8.53 13.27
C ILE A 546 -16.06 -9.82 12.61
N ASP A 547 -15.09 -9.71 11.70
CA ASP A 547 -14.41 -10.88 11.08
C ASP A 547 -13.87 -11.84 12.16
N GLY A 548 -13.19 -11.30 13.18
CA GLY A 548 -12.68 -12.10 14.29
C GLY A 548 -13.77 -12.83 15.08
N LEU A 549 -14.88 -12.16 15.41
CA LEU A 549 -16.02 -12.77 16.11
C LEU A 549 -16.69 -13.86 15.25
N LEU A 550 -16.83 -13.63 13.94
CA LEU A 550 -17.34 -14.63 13.00
C LEU A 550 -16.45 -15.87 12.93
N ARG A 551 -15.13 -15.71 13.00
CA ARG A 551 -14.17 -16.84 13.05
C ARG A 551 -14.24 -17.62 14.36
N ILE A 552 -14.45 -16.96 15.50
CA ILE A 552 -14.75 -17.66 16.77
C ILE A 552 -16.06 -18.44 16.62
N HIS A 553 -17.10 -17.84 16.05
CA HIS A 553 -18.36 -18.54 15.79
C HIS A 553 -18.16 -19.76 14.89
N GLU A 554 -17.37 -19.65 13.82
CA GLU A 554 -17.07 -20.79 12.94
C GLU A 554 -16.33 -21.93 13.68
N ALA A 555 -15.42 -21.59 14.59
CA ALA A 555 -14.69 -22.57 15.40
C ALA A 555 -15.55 -23.26 16.46
N THR A 556 -16.57 -22.60 17.00
CA THR A 556 -17.32 -23.04 18.19
C THR A 556 -18.77 -23.42 17.94
N GLY A 557 -19.40 -22.81 16.93
CA GLY A 557 -20.84 -22.78 16.76
C GLY A 557 -21.59 -21.93 17.82
N ASP A 558 -20.89 -21.11 18.62
CA ASP A 558 -21.52 -20.31 19.68
C ASP A 558 -22.39 -19.18 19.09
N PRO A 559 -23.72 -19.20 19.26
CA PRO A 559 -24.59 -18.15 18.72
C PRO A 559 -24.36 -16.78 19.37
N ILE A 560 -23.78 -16.69 20.56
CA ILE A 560 -23.52 -15.39 21.22
C ILE A 560 -22.53 -14.56 20.39
N ARG A 561 -21.47 -15.18 19.90
CA ARG A 561 -20.47 -14.50 19.06
C ARG A 561 -21.04 -14.05 17.72
N LEU A 562 -21.96 -14.82 17.16
CA LEU A 562 -22.69 -14.41 15.95
C LEU A 562 -23.60 -13.21 16.22
N ASP A 563 -24.33 -13.20 17.34
CA ASP A 563 -25.19 -12.09 17.73
C ASP A 563 -24.38 -10.81 18.01
N GLU A 564 -23.19 -10.93 18.62
CA GLU A 564 -22.26 -9.81 18.84
C GLU A 564 -21.72 -9.26 17.51
N ALA A 565 -21.26 -10.13 16.61
CA ALA A 565 -20.81 -9.74 15.27
C ALA A 565 -21.92 -9.02 14.49
N ARG A 566 -23.13 -9.57 14.54
CA ARG A 566 -24.32 -8.99 13.90
C ARG A 566 -24.64 -7.60 14.47
N SER A 567 -24.67 -7.46 15.81
CA SER A 567 -24.94 -6.18 16.46
C SER A 567 -23.92 -5.10 16.09
N LEU A 568 -22.64 -5.47 15.97
CA LEU A 568 -21.59 -4.57 15.54
C LEU A 568 -21.69 -4.23 14.04
N ALA A 569 -22.09 -5.19 13.19
CA ALA A 569 -22.32 -4.95 11.77
C ALA A 569 -23.50 -3.99 11.53
N ASP A 570 -24.60 -4.13 12.25
CA ASP A 570 -25.74 -3.20 12.18
C ASP A 570 -25.33 -1.78 12.56
N ARG A 571 -24.49 -1.64 13.59
CA ARG A 571 -23.90 -0.35 13.99
C ARG A 571 -22.93 0.18 12.92
N MET A 572 -22.08 -0.68 12.37
CA MET A 572 -21.14 -0.32 11.31
C MET A 572 -21.87 0.25 10.08
N ILE A 573 -22.98 -0.39 9.68
CA ILE A 573 -23.85 0.12 8.61
C ILE A 573 -24.42 1.49 8.99
N ALA A 574 -25.03 1.61 10.17
CA ALA A 574 -25.66 2.86 10.60
C ALA A 574 -24.69 4.05 10.69
N ASP A 575 -23.45 3.82 11.14
CA ASP A 575 -22.51 4.90 11.45
C ASP A 575 -21.60 5.26 10.26
N PHE A 576 -21.29 4.31 9.37
CA PHE A 576 -20.24 4.45 8.36
C PHE A 576 -20.72 4.30 6.91
N ALA A 577 -21.88 3.68 6.65
CA ALA A 577 -22.35 3.50 5.27
C ALA A 577 -22.61 4.84 4.58
N ASP A 578 -22.36 4.88 3.28
CA ASP A 578 -22.79 5.97 2.39
C ASP A 578 -24.05 5.55 1.63
N ASP A 579 -25.21 5.95 2.14
CA ASP A 579 -26.51 5.65 1.53
C ASP A 579 -26.68 6.24 0.12
N ASP A 580 -25.89 7.26 -0.25
CA ASP A 580 -26.00 7.92 -1.56
C ASP A 580 -25.17 7.21 -2.64
N ARG A 581 -23.99 6.67 -2.28
CA ARG A 581 -23.00 6.16 -3.24
C ARG A 581 -22.46 4.77 -2.96
N GLY A 582 -22.95 4.09 -1.93
CA GLY A 582 -22.48 2.77 -1.52
C GLY A 582 -21.10 2.79 -0.84
N GLY A 583 -20.76 1.69 -0.18
CA GLY A 583 -19.50 1.55 0.58
C GLY A 583 -19.53 2.31 1.90
N PHE A 584 -18.40 2.26 2.62
CA PHE A 584 -18.28 2.78 3.98
C PHE A 584 -17.19 3.83 4.06
N PHE A 585 -17.50 4.95 4.70
CA PHE A 585 -16.51 5.93 5.11
C PHE A 585 -15.62 5.35 6.21
N PHE A 586 -14.36 5.75 6.24
CA PHE A 586 -13.41 5.31 7.27
C PHE A 586 -13.77 5.85 8.67
N THR A 587 -14.37 7.04 8.73
CA THR A 587 -14.85 7.68 9.97
C THR A 587 -16.37 7.69 10.03
N ALA A 588 -16.93 7.61 11.24
CA ALA A 588 -18.36 7.74 11.47
C ALA A 588 -18.89 9.13 11.07
N ALA A 589 -20.21 9.23 10.80
CA ALA A 589 -20.83 10.48 10.34
C ALA A 589 -20.69 11.67 11.32
N ASP A 590 -20.59 11.39 12.62
CA ASP A 590 -20.43 12.36 13.70
C ASP A 590 -18.98 12.53 14.19
N HIS A 591 -18.02 11.92 13.49
CA HIS A 591 -16.60 12.07 13.79
C HIS A 591 -16.10 13.51 13.50
N GLU A 592 -14.93 13.85 14.04
CA GLU A 592 -14.25 15.12 13.74
C GLU A 592 -14.18 15.35 12.21
N SER A 593 -14.60 16.53 11.77
CA SER A 593 -14.59 16.91 10.35
C SER A 593 -13.19 17.30 9.89
N LEU A 594 -12.56 16.45 9.09
CA LEU A 594 -11.28 16.72 8.44
C LEU A 594 -11.48 17.29 7.01
N VAL A 595 -10.39 17.53 6.28
CA VAL A 595 -10.46 18.11 4.93
C VAL A 595 -11.20 17.22 3.92
N ALA A 596 -11.25 15.91 4.15
CA ALA A 596 -12.01 14.92 3.40
C ALA A 596 -12.43 13.75 4.33
N ARG A 597 -13.50 13.03 3.99
CA ARG A 597 -13.80 11.70 4.52
C ARG A 597 -13.48 10.69 3.44
N VAL A 598 -12.66 9.69 3.76
CA VAL A 598 -12.12 8.75 2.80
C VAL A 598 -12.91 7.44 2.83
N LYS A 599 -13.00 6.77 1.69
CA LYS A 599 -13.35 5.34 1.60
C LYS A 599 -12.14 4.65 0.99
N GLU A 600 -11.60 3.67 1.68
CA GLU A 600 -10.39 2.97 1.24
C GLU A 600 -10.78 1.68 0.49
N PRO A 601 -10.61 1.61 -0.85
CA PRO A 601 -10.87 0.40 -1.63
C PRO A 601 -9.64 -0.50 -1.78
N TYR A 602 -8.45 -0.01 -1.45
CA TYR A 602 -7.18 -0.69 -1.69
C TYR A 602 -6.64 -1.34 -0.42
N ASP A 603 -5.79 -2.33 -0.62
CA ASP A 603 -5.03 -2.98 0.44
C ASP A 603 -3.66 -2.29 0.59
N ASP A 604 -3.18 -2.21 1.83
CA ASP A 604 -1.82 -1.75 2.18
C ASP A 604 -1.20 -2.79 3.13
N ALA A 605 -0.42 -2.38 4.13
CA ALA A 605 0.04 -3.24 5.22
C ALA A 605 -1.12 -3.92 5.98
N LEU A 606 -2.31 -3.32 5.93
CA LEU A 606 -3.57 -3.86 6.44
C LEU A 606 -4.51 -4.17 5.26
N PRO A 607 -5.44 -5.13 5.43
CA PRO A 607 -6.48 -5.35 4.45
C PRO A 607 -7.40 -4.13 4.38
N GLY A 608 -7.91 -3.80 3.19
CA GLY A 608 -8.83 -2.68 3.01
C GLY A 608 -10.08 -2.86 3.87
N PRO A 609 -10.43 -1.92 4.78
CA PRO A 609 -11.51 -2.13 5.74
C PRO A 609 -12.89 -2.23 5.07
N ASN A 610 -13.09 -1.58 3.91
CA ASN A 610 -14.28 -1.80 3.10
C ASN A 610 -14.36 -3.23 2.56
N ALA A 611 -13.25 -3.81 2.11
CA ALA A 611 -13.23 -5.17 1.61
C ALA A 611 -13.60 -6.17 2.72
N VAL A 612 -13.02 -6.00 3.92
CA VAL A 612 -13.36 -6.87 5.07
C VAL A 612 -14.81 -6.70 5.49
N ALA A 613 -15.29 -5.47 5.63
CA ALA A 613 -16.71 -5.19 5.95
C ALA A 613 -17.67 -5.87 4.96
N ILE A 614 -17.42 -5.76 3.65
CA ILE A 614 -18.25 -6.41 2.63
C ILE A 614 -18.25 -7.93 2.80
N ARG A 615 -17.09 -8.53 3.08
CA ARG A 615 -16.97 -9.99 3.30
C ARG A 615 -17.71 -10.42 4.56
N ASP A 616 -17.64 -9.64 5.64
CA ASP A 616 -18.38 -9.89 6.87
C ASP A 616 -19.89 -9.85 6.63
N LEU A 617 -20.38 -8.89 5.84
CA LEU A 617 -21.78 -8.81 5.46
C LEU A 617 -22.23 -10.01 4.61
N ILE A 618 -21.40 -10.48 3.68
CA ILE A 618 -21.68 -11.70 2.91
C ILE A 618 -21.71 -12.93 3.83
N ALA A 619 -20.80 -13.02 4.80
CA ALA A 619 -20.77 -14.10 5.78
C ALA A 619 -22.01 -14.07 6.70
N LEU A 620 -22.39 -12.90 7.22
CA LEU A 620 -23.60 -12.71 8.01
C LEU A 620 -24.85 -13.07 7.21
N HIS A 621 -24.94 -12.67 5.93
CA HIS A 621 -26.03 -13.09 5.05
C HIS A 621 -26.14 -14.62 4.98
N ARG A 622 -25.02 -15.33 4.76
CA ARG A 622 -25.02 -16.80 4.69
C ARG A 622 -25.42 -17.46 6.01
N LEU A 623 -24.99 -16.90 7.14
CA LEU A 623 -25.23 -17.46 8.47
C LEU A 623 -26.66 -17.18 8.99
N THR A 624 -27.22 -16.01 8.66
CA THR A 624 -28.50 -15.53 9.20
C THR A 624 -29.66 -15.65 8.22
N GLY A 625 -29.39 -15.65 6.91
CA GLY A 625 -30.37 -15.55 5.84
C GLY A 625 -30.90 -14.14 5.58
N GLU A 626 -30.35 -13.11 6.24
CA GLU A 626 -30.81 -11.73 6.12
C GLU A 626 -30.30 -11.10 4.81
N ALA A 627 -31.23 -10.85 3.87
CA ALA A 627 -30.90 -10.33 2.54
C ALA A 627 -30.29 -8.92 2.56
N SER A 628 -30.66 -8.09 3.54
CA SER A 628 -30.18 -6.71 3.68
C SER A 628 -28.66 -6.60 3.75
N TYR A 629 -27.98 -7.57 4.35
CA TYR A 629 -26.51 -7.57 4.38
C TYR A 629 -25.91 -7.79 2.98
N LEU A 630 -26.51 -8.68 2.18
CA LEU A 630 -26.06 -8.92 0.81
C LEU A 630 -26.35 -7.73 -0.10
N ASP A 631 -27.45 -7.02 0.13
CA ASP A 631 -27.80 -5.80 -0.62
C ASP A 631 -26.76 -4.69 -0.37
N VAL A 632 -26.45 -4.40 0.90
CA VAL A 632 -25.43 -3.39 1.25
C VAL A 632 -24.03 -3.79 0.73
N ALA A 633 -23.68 -5.08 0.80
CA ALA A 633 -22.45 -5.60 0.22
C ALA A 633 -22.41 -5.38 -1.32
N GLY A 634 -23.54 -5.59 -2.00
CA GLY A 634 -23.70 -5.35 -3.43
C GLY A 634 -23.49 -3.89 -3.80
N ASP A 635 -24.20 -2.97 -3.13
CA ASP A 635 -24.09 -1.52 -3.36
C ASP A 635 -22.66 -1.03 -3.15
N ALA A 636 -21.98 -1.53 -2.12
CA ALA A 636 -20.58 -1.22 -1.86
C ALA A 636 -19.63 -1.75 -2.96
N LEU A 637 -19.83 -2.98 -3.43
CA LEU A 637 -19.03 -3.52 -4.54
C LEU A 637 -19.27 -2.73 -5.84
N GLU A 638 -20.49 -2.26 -6.10
CA GLU A 638 -20.81 -1.45 -7.28
C GLU A 638 -20.07 -0.10 -7.21
N ALA A 639 -20.03 0.52 -6.03
CA ALA A 639 -19.29 1.75 -5.78
C ALA A 639 -17.78 1.61 -6.05
N PHE A 640 -17.19 0.47 -5.68
CA PHE A 640 -15.75 0.24 -5.81
C PHE A 640 -15.31 -0.42 -7.11
N ALA A 641 -16.23 -1.00 -7.88
CA ALA A 641 -15.94 -1.70 -9.14
C ALA A 641 -15.06 -0.86 -10.12
N PRO A 642 -15.28 0.45 -10.31
CA PRO A 642 -14.42 1.26 -11.15
C PRO A 642 -13.00 1.44 -10.61
N ALA A 643 -12.83 1.55 -9.28
CA ALA A 643 -11.53 1.72 -8.65
C ALA A 643 -10.68 0.45 -8.70
N ILE A 644 -11.29 -0.70 -8.42
CA ILE A 644 -10.62 -2.00 -8.53
C ILE A 644 -10.40 -2.41 -9.99
N GLY A 645 -11.25 -1.98 -10.92
CA GLY A 645 -11.03 -2.20 -12.36
C GLY A 645 -9.81 -1.46 -12.90
N ARG A 646 -9.46 -0.29 -12.34
CA ARG A 646 -8.27 0.49 -12.73
C ARG A 646 -6.97 -0.09 -12.15
N SER A 647 -7.01 -0.54 -10.90
CA SER A 647 -5.83 -1.03 -10.17
C SER A 647 -6.14 -2.36 -9.46
N PRO A 648 -6.41 -3.45 -10.20
CA PRO A 648 -6.89 -4.69 -9.60
C PRO A 648 -5.82 -5.37 -8.72
N GLY A 649 -4.54 -5.21 -9.06
CA GLY A 649 -3.43 -5.75 -8.25
C GLY A 649 -3.25 -5.06 -6.89
N SER A 650 -3.93 -3.95 -6.63
CA SER A 650 -3.89 -3.22 -5.35
C SER A 650 -5.11 -3.48 -4.46
N ALA A 651 -6.05 -4.33 -4.88
CA ALA A 651 -7.27 -4.63 -4.11
C ALA A 651 -7.58 -6.14 -4.00
N PRO A 652 -6.59 -7.03 -3.73
CA PRO A 652 -6.83 -8.47 -3.59
C PRO A 652 -8.00 -8.82 -2.66
N MET A 653 -8.17 -8.14 -1.53
CA MET A 653 -9.26 -8.46 -0.58
C MET A 653 -10.63 -8.05 -1.13
N MET A 654 -10.71 -6.95 -1.87
CA MET A 654 -11.95 -6.55 -2.53
C MET A 654 -12.29 -7.53 -3.67
N LEU A 655 -11.29 -8.08 -4.36
CA LEU A 655 -11.50 -9.10 -5.38
C LEU A 655 -11.96 -10.44 -4.80
N LEU A 656 -11.50 -10.81 -3.59
CA LEU A 656 -12.10 -11.91 -2.83
C LEU A 656 -13.58 -11.65 -2.56
N ALA A 657 -13.92 -10.43 -2.10
CA ALA A 657 -15.30 -10.04 -1.83
C ALA A 657 -16.20 -10.14 -3.08
N VAL A 658 -15.70 -9.72 -4.25
CA VAL A 658 -16.38 -9.91 -5.55
C VAL A 658 -16.67 -11.39 -5.80
N ASP A 659 -15.68 -12.26 -5.62
CA ASP A 659 -15.81 -13.68 -5.85
C ASP A 659 -16.82 -14.33 -4.88
N GLU A 660 -16.79 -13.95 -3.60
CA GLU A 660 -17.69 -14.43 -2.54
C GLU A 660 -19.13 -13.95 -2.74
N TYR A 661 -19.33 -12.69 -3.16
CA TYR A 661 -20.63 -12.10 -3.47
C TYR A 661 -21.32 -12.81 -4.64
N LEU A 662 -20.57 -13.06 -5.72
CA LEU A 662 -21.09 -13.76 -6.89
C LEU A 662 -21.45 -15.22 -6.59
N ASP A 663 -20.73 -15.86 -5.66
CA ASP A 663 -21.11 -17.18 -5.15
C ASP A 663 -22.45 -17.09 -4.41
N ALA A 664 -22.58 -16.16 -3.44
CA ALA A 664 -23.78 -15.99 -2.62
C ALA A 664 -25.04 -15.70 -3.48
N ARG A 665 -24.93 -14.88 -4.51
CA ARG A 665 -26.05 -14.61 -5.45
C ARG A 665 -26.47 -15.82 -6.28
N SER A 666 -25.56 -16.77 -6.49
CA SER A 666 -25.80 -17.96 -7.29
C SER A 666 -26.37 -19.12 -6.47
N GLU A 667 -26.41 -19.00 -5.13
CA GLU A 667 -26.95 -20.02 -4.25
C GLU A 667 -28.47 -20.18 -4.44
N PRO A 668 -29.01 -21.41 -4.58
CA PRO A 668 -30.45 -21.64 -4.75
C PRO A 668 -31.23 -21.14 -3.52
N GLY A 669 -31.81 -19.94 -3.60
CA GLY A 669 -32.54 -19.29 -2.51
C GLY A 669 -32.49 -17.76 -2.57
N ALA A 670 -31.42 -17.19 -3.14
CA ALA A 670 -31.24 -15.73 -3.24
C ALA A 670 -32.29 -15.02 -4.12
N ALA A 671 -32.97 -15.74 -5.02
CA ALA A 671 -34.00 -15.21 -5.91
C ALA A 671 -35.44 -15.32 -5.36
N GLN A 672 -35.62 -15.67 -4.08
CA GLN A 672 -36.96 -15.95 -3.51
C GLN A 672 -37.22 -15.30 -2.14
N ALA A 673 -36.62 -14.14 -1.86
CA ALA A 673 -36.79 -13.41 -0.59
C ALA A 673 -37.96 -12.38 -0.58
N ASP A 674 -39.02 -12.61 -1.36
CA ASP A 674 -40.32 -11.92 -1.21
C ASP A 674 -41.35 -12.80 -0.47
N ALA A 675 -40.91 -13.52 0.56
CA ALA A 675 -41.80 -14.32 1.41
C ALA A 675 -41.61 -13.96 2.89
N GLU A 676 -42.74 -13.71 3.56
CA GLU A 676 -42.85 -13.38 5.00
C GLU A 676 -41.94 -14.25 5.90
N PRO A 677 -41.42 -13.71 7.02
CA PRO A 677 -40.44 -14.38 7.85
C PRO A 677 -41.01 -15.69 8.43
N ALA A 678 -40.46 -16.81 7.97
CA ALA A 678 -40.71 -18.12 8.55
C ALA A 678 -39.77 -18.35 9.76
N PRO A 679 -40.23 -19.06 10.81
CA PRO A 679 -39.52 -19.13 12.08
C PRO A 679 -38.27 -20.04 12.04
N ALA A 680 -37.40 -19.77 13.01
CA ALA A 680 -36.07 -20.33 13.20
C ALA A 680 -35.95 -21.87 13.10
N PHE A 681 -34.95 -22.27 12.32
CA PHE A 681 -34.18 -23.51 12.38
C PHE A 681 -34.89 -24.86 12.11
N SER A 682 -34.37 -25.61 11.14
CA SER A 682 -34.53 -27.07 11.02
C SER A 682 -33.30 -27.68 10.33
N PRO A 683 -32.53 -28.57 10.99
CA PRO A 683 -31.30 -29.12 10.43
C PRO A 683 -31.56 -30.37 9.56
N GLY A 684 -31.00 -30.41 8.33
CA GLY A 684 -30.86 -31.66 7.59
C GLY A 684 -30.67 -31.60 6.07
N ARG A 685 -29.46 -32.00 5.62
CA ARG A 685 -29.05 -32.61 4.32
C ARG A 685 -29.38 -31.89 3.00
N LEU A 686 -28.32 -31.37 2.37
CA LEU A 686 -28.27 -31.05 0.94
C LEU A 686 -28.07 -32.31 0.08
N ALA A 687 -28.90 -32.45 -0.95
CA ALA A 687 -28.76 -33.42 -2.03
C ALA A 687 -28.16 -32.74 -3.27
N THR A 688 -27.22 -33.42 -3.93
CA THR A 688 -26.70 -33.10 -5.28
C THR A 688 -27.77 -33.41 -6.35
N PRO A 689 -27.91 -32.59 -7.42
CA PRO A 689 -27.29 -33.00 -8.70
C PRO A 689 -26.99 -31.91 -9.77
N ALA A 690 -25.92 -32.18 -10.53
CA ALA A 690 -25.76 -32.20 -12.01
C ALA A 690 -26.09 -31.01 -12.94
N GLY A 691 -25.08 -30.66 -13.76
CA GLY A 691 -25.22 -30.54 -15.22
C GLY A 691 -24.98 -29.16 -15.86
N PRO A 692 -24.10 -29.02 -16.88
CA PRO A 692 -23.72 -27.72 -17.45
C PRO A 692 -24.66 -27.25 -18.56
N GLY A 693 -25.07 -25.97 -18.50
CA GLY A 693 -25.78 -25.27 -19.57
C GLY A 693 -24.90 -24.18 -20.20
N GLN A 694 -24.65 -24.29 -21.50
CA GLN A 694 -23.95 -23.30 -22.33
C GLN A 694 -24.88 -22.13 -22.70
N GLY A 695 -24.29 -20.94 -22.89
CA GLY A 695 -24.68 -20.03 -23.96
C GLY A 695 -24.77 -18.55 -23.61
N GLY A 696 -24.01 -17.73 -24.35
CA GLY A 696 -24.38 -16.33 -24.66
C GLY A 696 -23.25 -15.30 -24.52
N GLN A 697 -22.50 -15.05 -25.59
CA GLN A 697 -21.68 -13.83 -25.74
C GLN A 697 -22.58 -12.63 -26.11
N PRO A 698 -22.45 -11.46 -25.45
CA PRO A 698 -23.01 -10.20 -25.93
C PRO A 698 -22.00 -9.40 -26.78
N ALA A 699 -22.54 -8.68 -27.77
CA ALA A 699 -21.83 -7.95 -28.81
C ALA A 699 -21.18 -6.64 -28.33
N ALA A 700 -20.05 -6.28 -28.95
CA ALA A 700 -19.29 -5.06 -28.73
C ALA A 700 -19.98 -3.79 -29.28
N GLY A 701 -19.92 -2.69 -28.53
CA GLY A 701 -20.43 -1.36 -28.92
C GLY A 701 -19.58 -0.67 -30.01
N ARG A 702 -20.13 0.39 -30.64
CA ARG A 702 -19.49 1.15 -31.72
C ARG A 702 -18.39 2.09 -31.17
N PRO A 703 -17.23 2.24 -31.84
CA PRO A 703 -16.13 3.08 -31.37
C PRO A 703 -16.42 4.58 -31.52
N ILE A 704 -15.91 5.39 -30.59
CA ILE A 704 -16.06 6.87 -30.54
C ILE A 704 -15.21 7.57 -31.61
N VAL A 705 -14.01 7.04 -31.88
CA VAL A 705 -13.14 7.49 -32.97
C VAL A 705 -12.69 6.27 -33.75
N SER A 706 -12.81 6.32 -35.07
CA SER A 706 -12.21 5.35 -35.98
C SER A 706 -11.29 6.06 -36.96
N ALA A 707 -10.23 5.38 -37.38
CA ALA A 707 -9.28 5.91 -38.35
C ALA A 707 -8.98 4.87 -39.42
N GLU A 708 -8.91 5.32 -40.67
CA GLU A 708 -8.50 4.51 -41.80
C GLU A 708 -7.36 5.21 -42.52
N ALA A 709 -6.31 4.47 -42.88
CA ALA A 709 -5.17 5.03 -43.60
C ALA A 709 -5.09 4.51 -45.04
N GLY A 710 -4.89 5.42 -45.98
CA GLY A 710 -4.58 5.13 -47.37
C GLY A 710 -3.08 5.26 -47.62
N GLY A 711 -2.45 4.15 -48.03
CA GLY A 711 -1.08 4.13 -48.53
C GLY A 711 -0.97 4.60 -49.99
N PRO A 712 0.26 4.70 -50.53
CA PRO A 712 0.49 5.15 -51.90
C PRO A 712 0.00 4.12 -52.95
N ASP A 713 -0.61 4.61 -54.04
CA ASP A 713 -1.13 3.79 -55.15
C ASP A 713 -0.04 3.17 -56.05
N ARG A 714 1.23 3.45 -55.78
CA ARG A 714 2.39 2.96 -56.54
C ARG A 714 3.45 2.40 -55.61
N PRO A 715 4.21 1.38 -56.05
CA PRO A 715 5.30 0.85 -55.24
C PRO A 715 6.31 1.92 -54.83
N VAL A 716 6.65 1.95 -53.54
CA VAL A 716 7.61 2.88 -52.95
C VAL A 716 9.01 2.29 -53.07
N ARG A 717 9.99 3.08 -53.53
CA ARG A 717 11.39 2.65 -53.58
C ARG A 717 12.03 2.78 -52.19
N PRO A 718 12.86 1.83 -51.75
CA PRO A 718 13.72 2.02 -50.58
C PRO A 718 14.48 3.36 -50.67
N GLY A 719 14.62 4.06 -49.55
CA GLY A 719 15.26 5.37 -49.46
C GLY A 719 14.46 6.55 -50.04
N SER A 720 13.23 6.33 -50.51
CA SER A 720 12.38 7.39 -51.08
C SER A 720 11.24 7.80 -50.14
N PRO A 721 10.90 9.11 -50.07
CA PRO A 721 9.78 9.57 -49.29
C PRO A 721 8.44 9.22 -49.97
N PHE A 722 7.41 8.99 -49.17
CA PHE A 722 6.04 8.77 -49.62
C PHE A 722 5.02 9.39 -48.64
N GLU A 723 3.79 9.56 -49.10
CA GLU A 723 2.70 10.14 -48.31
C GLU A 723 1.67 9.09 -47.91
N VAL A 724 1.14 9.24 -46.69
CA VAL A 724 0.03 8.45 -46.14
C VAL A 724 -1.05 9.41 -45.68
N ARG A 725 -2.30 9.13 -46.05
CA ARG A 725 -3.46 9.91 -45.59
C ARG A 725 -4.24 9.11 -44.54
N VAL A 726 -4.44 9.69 -43.36
CA VAL A 726 -5.21 9.09 -42.27
C VAL A 726 -6.53 9.84 -42.13
N ALA A 727 -7.63 9.19 -42.49
CA ALA A 727 -8.98 9.73 -42.37
C ALA A 727 -9.58 9.33 -41.02
N LEU A 728 -9.93 10.31 -40.19
CA LEU A 728 -10.58 10.15 -38.90
C LEU A 728 -12.09 10.31 -39.05
N THR A 729 -12.86 9.48 -38.36
CA THR A 729 -14.29 9.66 -38.12
C THR A 729 -14.52 9.74 -36.62
N ILE A 730 -15.21 10.80 -36.19
CA ILE A 730 -15.43 11.16 -34.79
C ILE A 730 -16.94 11.14 -34.55
N ALA A 731 -17.40 10.30 -33.63
CA ALA A 731 -18.81 10.16 -33.32
C ALA A 731 -19.36 11.38 -32.58
N ASP A 732 -20.54 11.85 -32.95
CA ASP A 732 -21.29 12.84 -32.17
C ASP A 732 -21.62 12.28 -30.77
N PRO A 733 -21.48 13.05 -29.67
CA PRO A 733 -21.23 14.49 -29.60
C PRO A 733 -19.75 14.89 -29.44
N TYR A 734 -18.81 13.99 -29.75
CA TYR A 734 -17.39 14.18 -29.46
C TYR A 734 -16.65 15.00 -30.52
N HIS A 735 -15.57 15.66 -30.09
CA HIS A 735 -14.56 16.31 -30.90
C HIS A 735 -13.15 15.95 -30.40
N LEU A 736 -12.12 16.15 -31.22
CA LEU A 736 -10.72 15.98 -30.86
C LEU A 736 -10.02 17.33 -30.77
N ASN A 737 -9.13 17.51 -29.79
CA ASN A 737 -8.26 18.69 -29.76
C ASN A 737 -7.33 18.71 -30.98
N ALA A 738 -7.23 19.87 -31.65
CA ALA A 738 -6.36 20.02 -32.80
C ALA A 738 -4.87 19.98 -32.41
N ASN A 739 -3.98 20.01 -33.41
CA ASN A 739 -2.54 20.18 -33.18
C ASN A 739 -2.04 21.44 -33.91
N PRO A 740 -1.60 22.48 -33.18
CA PRO A 740 -1.54 22.58 -31.71
C PRO A 740 -2.93 22.74 -31.06
N ALA A 741 -3.08 22.27 -29.81
CA ALA A 741 -4.37 22.25 -29.08
C ALA A 741 -4.85 23.62 -28.55
N GLY A 742 -4.03 24.67 -28.69
CA GLY A 742 -4.41 26.05 -28.35
C GLY A 742 -4.36 26.42 -26.87
N ALA A 743 -4.31 25.47 -25.94
CA ALA A 743 -4.10 25.69 -24.49
C ALA A 743 -3.18 24.62 -23.89
N ALA A 744 -2.40 24.97 -22.85
CA ALA A 744 -1.34 24.11 -22.29
C ALA A 744 -1.86 22.85 -21.57
N ASN A 745 -3.12 22.87 -21.13
CA ASN A 745 -3.79 21.78 -20.42
C ASN A 745 -4.57 20.83 -21.36
N LEU A 746 -4.59 21.08 -22.67
CA LEU A 746 -5.28 20.24 -23.64
C LEU A 746 -4.31 19.33 -24.37
N ILE A 747 -4.68 18.05 -24.52
CA ILE A 747 -3.83 17.05 -25.18
C ILE A 747 -4.06 17.11 -26.69
N PRO A 748 -3.07 17.49 -27.52
CA PRO A 748 -3.22 17.57 -28.96
C PRO A 748 -3.36 16.19 -29.60
N THR A 749 -4.09 16.13 -30.72
CA THR A 749 -4.08 14.94 -31.59
C THR A 749 -2.72 14.81 -32.27
N THR A 750 -2.01 13.72 -32.04
CA THR A 750 -0.68 13.47 -32.61
C THR A 750 -0.61 12.14 -33.32
N LEU A 751 0.11 12.08 -34.43
CA LEU A 751 0.43 10.86 -35.14
C LEU A 751 1.91 10.53 -34.95
N ALA A 752 2.20 9.29 -34.58
CA ALA A 752 3.55 8.77 -34.40
C ALA A 752 3.74 7.46 -35.16
N LEU A 753 4.99 7.07 -35.35
CA LEU A 753 5.39 5.79 -35.92
C LEU A 753 6.31 5.10 -34.91
N PRO A 754 6.12 3.82 -34.58
CA PRO A 754 6.98 3.08 -33.66
C PRO A 754 8.46 3.08 -34.11
N ASP A 755 9.39 3.08 -33.16
CA ASP A 755 10.83 3.16 -33.43
C ASP A 755 11.40 1.94 -34.18
N ASP A 756 10.69 0.81 -34.15
CA ASP A 756 11.02 -0.43 -34.87
C ASP A 756 10.41 -0.52 -36.28
N SER A 757 9.76 0.55 -36.74
CA SER A 757 9.18 0.62 -38.07
C SER A 757 10.25 0.67 -39.18
N PRO A 758 10.06 -0.03 -40.31
CA PRO A 758 10.96 0.04 -41.48
C PRO A 758 10.83 1.34 -42.29
N ALA A 759 10.32 2.41 -41.67
CA ALA A 759 10.18 3.74 -42.21
C ALA A 759 10.30 4.76 -41.08
N GLU A 760 10.71 5.98 -41.40
CA GLU A 760 10.80 7.12 -40.49
C GLU A 760 9.68 8.12 -40.79
N LEU A 761 9.05 8.69 -39.75
CA LEU A 761 8.06 9.74 -39.88
C LEU A 761 8.76 11.11 -39.99
N VAL A 762 8.73 11.72 -41.17
CA VAL A 762 9.43 12.99 -41.46
C VAL A 762 8.60 14.20 -41.04
N GLU A 763 7.31 14.21 -41.38
CA GLU A 763 6.42 15.35 -41.13
C GLU A 763 4.96 14.90 -41.05
N VAL A 764 4.15 15.58 -40.22
CA VAL A 764 2.69 15.41 -40.19
C VAL A 764 2.02 16.76 -40.43
N SER A 765 1.17 16.81 -41.46
CA SER A 765 0.32 17.93 -41.77
C SER A 765 -1.09 17.69 -41.24
N TYR A 766 -1.59 18.60 -40.42
CA TYR A 766 -2.91 18.56 -39.81
C TYR A 766 -3.89 19.45 -40.59
N PRO A 767 -5.18 19.10 -40.68
CA PRO A 767 -6.17 19.93 -41.37
C PRO A 767 -6.49 21.19 -40.58
N ASP A 768 -7.09 22.19 -41.24
CA ASP A 768 -7.56 23.40 -40.58
C ASP A 768 -8.61 23.05 -39.51
N PRO A 769 -8.42 23.48 -38.24
CA PRO A 769 -9.35 23.16 -37.16
C PRO A 769 -10.58 24.08 -37.15
N VAL A 770 -11.69 23.58 -36.62
CA VAL A 770 -12.85 24.39 -36.26
C VAL A 770 -12.56 25.05 -34.91
N ARG A 771 -12.92 26.32 -34.73
CA ARG A 771 -12.79 27.02 -33.43
C ARG A 771 -14.15 27.12 -32.75
N LYS A 772 -14.27 26.55 -31.55
CA LYS A 772 -15.51 26.56 -30.76
C LYS A 772 -15.25 27.07 -29.35
N ALA A 773 -16.18 27.86 -28.82
CA ALA A 773 -16.19 28.23 -27.42
C ALA A 773 -16.81 27.08 -26.62
N LEU A 774 -16.06 26.52 -25.67
CA LEU A 774 -16.51 25.43 -24.79
C LEU A 774 -16.61 25.93 -23.35
N ALA A 775 -17.49 25.30 -22.56
CA ALA A 775 -17.67 25.65 -21.16
C ALA A 775 -16.36 25.43 -20.37
N GLY A 776 -15.93 26.43 -19.60
CA GLY A 776 -14.70 26.36 -18.80
C GLY A 776 -13.41 26.78 -19.51
N GLN A 777 -13.47 27.22 -20.78
CA GLN A 777 -12.33 27.79 -21.50
C GLN A 777 -12.49 29.31 -21.68
N GLU A 778 -11.43 30.08 -21.42
CA GLU A 778 -11.46 31.55 -21.51
C GLU A 778 -11.52 32.06 -22.97
N ALA A 779 -11.12 31.24 -23.96
CA ALA A 779 -11.12 31.57 -25.38
C ALA A 779 -11.52 30.37 -26.27
N PRO A 780 -12.02 30.59 -27.51
CA PRO A 780 -12.34 29.50 -28.42
C PRO A 780 -11.13 28.63 -28.77
N ILE A 781 -11.27 27.31 -28.58
CA ILE A 781 -10.20 26.34 -28.80
C ILE A 781 -10.30 25.69 -30.20
N PRO A 782 -9.17 25.35 -30.84
CA PRO A 782 -9.15 24.64 -32.12
C PRO A 782 -9.40 23.14 -31.92
N LEU A 783 -10.38 22.58 -32.65
CA LEU A 783 -10.80 21.18 -32.57
C LEU A 783 -11.12 20.55 -33.94
N PHE A 784 -11.20 19.23 -33.99
CA PHE A 784 -11.70 18.44 -35.11
C PHE A 784 -13.03 17.78 -34.72
N GLU A 785 -14.05 17.88 -35.57
CA GLU A 785 -15.37 17.28 -35.37
C GLU A 785 -15.85 16.58 -36.65
N GLY A 786 -16.65 15.52 -36.52
CA GLY A 786 -17.15 14.74 -37.64
C GLY A 786 -16.04 13.96 -38.36
N THR A 787 -15.35 14.59 -39.32
CA THR A 787 -14.27 13.95 -40.09
C THR A 787 -13.07 14.87 -40.24
N ALA A 788 -11.86 14.32 -40.08
CA ALA A 788 -10.61 15.05 -40.25
C ALA A 788 -9.57 14.18 -40.97
N THR A 789 -8.78 14.75 -41.87
CA THR A 789 -7.77 14.01 -42.63
C THR A 789 -6.38 14.54 -42.32
N LEU A 790 -5.55 13.69 -41.73
CA LEU A 790 -4.13 13.94 -41.46
C LEU A 790 -3.30 13.45 -42.67
N THR A 791 -2.23 14.16 -43.02
CA THR A 791 -1.27 13.70 -44.03
C THR A 791 0.10 13.51 -43.40
N ALA A 792 0.63 12.30 -43.43
CA ALA A 792 1.96 11.96 -42.94
C ALA A 792 2.92 11.76 -44.11
N ARG A 793 4.09 12.39 -44.05
CA ARG A 793 5.21 12.16 -44.96
C ARG A 793 6.21 11.23 -44.28
N LEU A 794 6.44 10.06 -44.87
CA LEU A 794 7.35 9.05 -44.34
C LEU A 794 8.53 8.84 -45.29
N LEU A 795 9.66 8.37 -44.77
CA LEU A 795 10.83 7.94 -45.52
C LEU A 795 11.02 6.43 -45.32
N LEU A 796 10.98 5.65 -46.40
CA LEU A 796 11.19 4.20 -46.31
C LEU A 796 12.68 3.89 -46.13
N ALA A 797 13.02 2.96 -45.23
CA ALA A 797 14.41 2.56 -45.00
C ALA A 797 15.08 2.00 -46.28
N ASP A 798 16.40 2.20 -46.42
CA ASP A 798 17.16 1.75 -47.60
C ASP A 798 17.22 0.23 -47.75
N ASP A 799 17.08 -0.50 -46.63
CA ASP A 799 17.11 -1.96 -46.56
C ASP A 799 15.71 -2.59 -46.50
N ALA A 800 14.65 -1.81 -46.73
CA ALA A 800 13.28 -2.30 -46.72
C ALA A 800 13.07 -3.43 -47.76
N PRO A 801 12.50 -4.58 -47.36
CA PRO A 801 12.34 -5.73 -48.24
C PRO A 801 11.32 -5.45 -49.34
N ALA A 802 11.62 -5.92 -50.56
CA ALA A 802 10.71 -5.78 -51.69
C ALA A 802 9.42 -6.61 -51.50
N GLY A 803 8.28 -6.05 -51.92
CA GLY A 803 6.96 -6.68 -51.80
C GLY A 803 6.01 -5.97 -50.83
N PRO A 804 4.89 -6.61 -50.46
CA PRO A 804 3.87 -6.01 -49.61
C PRO A 804 4.40 -5.73 -48.20
N LEU A 805 4.17 -4.52 -47.71
CA LEU A 805 4.58 -4.06 -46.39
C LEU A 805 3.38 -3.40 -45.68
N THR A 806 3.23 -3.69 -44.39
CA THR A 806 2.25 -3.02 -43.54
C THR A 806 2.97 -2.22 -42.46
N LEU A 807 2.72 -0.92 -42.40
CA LEU A 807 3.19 -0.03 -41.34
C LEU A 807 2.04 0.20 -40.35
N THR A 808 2.34 0.34 -39.07
CA THR A 808 1.31 0.67 -38.06
C THR A 808 1.58 2.06 -37.51
N LEU A 809 0.74 3.03 -37.88
CA LEU A 809 0.79 4.37 -37.30
C LEU A 809 0.07 4.38 -35.96
N ARG A 810 0.59 5.13 -34.99
CA ARG A 810 -0.05 5.33 -33.68
C ARG A 810 -0.66 6.72 -33.61
N LEU A 811 -1.98 6.79 -33.66
CA LEU A 811 -2.73 8.03 -33.43
C LEU A 811 -3.02 8.18 -31.93
N ARG A 812 -2.42 9.17 -31.28
CA ARG A 812 -2.79 9.58 -29.93
C ARG A 812 -3.76 10.76 -30.01
N TYR A 813 -4.89 10.66 -29.32
CA TYR A 813 -5.91 11.71 -29.31
C TYR A 813 -6.60 11.79 -27.95
N GLN A 814 -7.32 12.88 -27.72
CA GLN A 814 -8.25 13.01 -26.60
C GLN A 814 -9.60 13.47 -27.16
N ALA A 815 -10.63 12.63 -26.96
CA ALA A 815 -11.99 12.97 -27.35
C ALA A 815 -12.68 13.73 -26.21
N CYS A 816 -13.33 14.84 -26.54
CA CYS A 816 -14.06 15.68 -25.60
C CYS A 816 -15.46 15.93 -26.13
N ASP A 817 -16.42 16.15 -25.23
CA ASP A 817 -17.71 16.75 -25.56
C ASP A 817 -17.77 18.18 -25.01
N ASP A 818 -18.94 18.81 -25.04
CA ASP A 818 -19.10 20.20 -24.57
C ASP A 818 -18.96 20.35 -23.03
N ARG A 819 -18.79 19.26 -22.27
CA ARG A 819 -18.75 19.25 -20.79
C ARG A 819 -17.49 18.64 -20.20
N SER A 820 -16.85 17.71 -20.90
CA SER A 820 -15.75 16.91 -20.36
C SER A 820 -14.87 16.32 -21.46
N CYS A 821 -13.64 15.99 -21.10
CA CYS A 821 -12.72 15.22 -21.95
C CYS A 821 -12.58 13.80 -21.43
N LEU A 822 -12.64 12.82 -22.33
CA LEU A 822 -12.28 11.44 -22.04
C LEU A 822 -10.77 11.32 -21.78
N ALA A 823 -10.33 10.18 -21.26
CA ALA A 823 -8.90 9.89 -21.15
C ALA A 823 -8.26 9.89 -22.55
N PRO A 824 -7.01 10.38 -22.71
CA PRO A 824 -6.29 10.25 -23.96
C PRO A 824 -6.13 8.79 -24.36
N ALA A 825 -6.48 8.48 -25.60
CA ALA A 825 -6.44 7.15 -26.16
C ALA A 825 -5.38 7.05 -27.26
N ASN A 826 -4.97 5.82 -27.56
CA ASN A 826 -4.14 5.51 -28.72
C ASN A 826 -4.93 4.59 -29.65
N LEU A 827 -4.86 4.85 -30.95
CA LEU A 827 -5.42 4.00 -31.99
C LEU A 827 -4.29 3.60 -32.95
N GLU A 828 -4.14 2.29 -33.14
CA GLU A 828 -3.24 1.74 -34.15
C GLU A 828 -3.93 1.75 -35.51
N VAL A 829 -3.28 2.37 -36.49
CA VAL A 829 -3.82 2.55 -37.84
C VAL A 829 -2.89 1.85 -38.84
N PRO A 830 -3.26 0.65 -39.33
CA PRO A 830 -2.44 -0.07 -40.30
C PRO A 830 -2.49 0.59 -41.67
N VAL A 831 -1.34 0.71 -42.32
CA VAL A 831 -1.13 1.27 -43.66
C VAL A 831 -0.50 0.20 -44.52
N ARG A 832 -1.14 -0.14 -45.64
CA ARG A 832 -0.58 -1.09 -46.61
C ARG A 832 0.10 -0.34 -47.74
N LEU A 833 1.31 -0.77 -48.12
CA LEU A 833 2.02 -0.32 -49.30
C LEU A 833 2.77 -1.48 -49.96
N ASP A 834 3.18 -1.30 -51.20
CA ASP A 834 4.11 -2.20 -51.89
C ASP A 834 5.48 -1.55 -51.98
N VAL A 835 6.54 -2.30 -51.68
CA VAL A 835 7.93 -1.86 -51.83
C VAL A 835 8.48 -2.34 -53.17
N ALA A 836 8.99 -1.42 -53.99
CA ALA A 836 9.61 -1.74 -55.26
C ALA A 836 10.92 -2.54 -55.04
N PRO A 837 11.27 -3.47 -55.93
CA PRO A 837 12.58 -4.12 -55.88
C PRO A 837 13.69 -3.06 -55.97
N ALA A 838 14.71 -3.20 -55.12
CA ALA A 838 15.90 -2.36 -55.18
C ALA A 838 16.50 -2.42 -56.59
N ASP A 839 16.85 -1.26 -57.17
CA ASP A 839 17.49 -1.22 -58.49
C ASP A 839 18.80 -2.03 -58.41
N PRO A 840 19.08 -2.96 -59.32
CA PRO A 840 20.35 -3.66 -59.38
C PRO A 840 21.43 -2.70 -59.89
N GLY A 841 21.90 -1.80 -59.02
CA GLY A 841 23.06 -0.94 -59.24
C GLY A 841 22.81 0.54 -59.01
N THR A 842 23.21 1.01 -57.82
CA THR A 842 24.06 2.19 -57.61
C THR A 842 24.88 1.99 -56.35
#